data_AF-A0A2J9E7X6-F1
#
_entry.id   AF-A0A2J9E7X6-F1
#
_cell.length_a   1.000
_cell.length_b   1.000
_cell.length_c   1.000
_cell.angle_alpha   90.00
_cell.angle_beta   90.00
_cell.angle_gamma   90.00
#
_symmetry.space_group_name_H-M   'P 1'
#
loop_
_entity.id
_entity.type
_entity.pdbx_description
1 polymer ?
#
loop_
_entity_poly.entity_id
_entity_poly.type
_entity_poly.pdbx_seq_one_letter_code
_entity_poly.pdbx_strand_id
1 'polypeptide(L)'
;MKVVLPVDGYRSATEFMAAMQGSEGDTHWLMKKAEHWHGGIHLYNSFASNAVFKPDSHGLKCMTDGQVVAWRLNDNYQTAWFKKKMLKFSSTFVLIKSTCTPDEDKPNNALDFYTLWMQIAPLSEYGITDTPTATVTASALKIRQDTAFSDWMRNGISQGINVPRDAFHHNEAPQDTHTTLPRGSVVKIIQEATFILNGRQAPFIFITVVSVPEGAKTGLSVGESGWISGLDKFVKRQDITLPAWMQEARKRGVFNQVVTVSGEDALSIKAGDVIGHLSLNEQPYGNPHYFCHLEVFSQDSRMKDFLTNKAGVRKGVAVLHTVADKIRWQHRDKDNSFVVAGVGGDPSPTTAERYTPETQCRRLEADGTTWYYIPDELAWMAAEDVERVNQFDLEKRGFIPLEQEEAPQSIFQTPKESWLRQVFGRLEELARGETRDMYSCSYTAKYQKLVKKIDLNRDGIIDAGELWRFLHNRQSHIQYQVQRLVVKHHSEWLKDGISALWQAALNEQAKKYPDMALFNRDFINKLVWMKDVREIRSSEAFWHMHPVVFLDAIKADEYDFSTRESTIRAIVAESRKQGFSLNTQVAYILATVKRETGDTFRPVREGDWVGHTSTDDYRRTHYRYYPYYGRGFVQITWDYNYRAYSEKLGIDLVADPDKTLDPYIALFILIDGFKNGVFTGKKLTDYVSTTKTDFYHARRCINGLDHAEQIKSFADNFLSNLDAGEWQ
;
A
#
# COMPACT_ATOMS: atom_id res chain seq x y z
N MET A 1 9.34 6.63 -6.37
CA MET A 1 8.59 6.86 -5.11
C MET A 1 8.05 5.53 -4.59
N LYS A 2 8.16 5.25 -3.28
CA LYS A 2 7.53 4.07 -2.66
C LYS A 2 6.00 4.19 -2.70
N VAL A 3 5.34 3.11 -3.14
CA VAL A 3 3.87 3.02 -3.16
C VAL A 3 3.43 1.74 -2.44
N VAL A 4 2.44 1.86 -1.56
CA VAL A 4 1.84 0.74 -0.81
C VAL A 4 0.34 0.70 -1.09
N LEU A 5 -0.26 -0.49 -1.11
CA LEU A 5 -1.70 -0.63 -1.24
C LEU A 5 -2.42 -0.10 0.01
N PRO A 6 -3.64 0.45 -0.13
CA PRO A 6 -4.33 1.10 0.98
C PRO A 6 -4.84 0.12 2.05
N VAL A 7 -4.83 -1.19 1.77
CA VAL A 7 -5.31 -2.26 2.65
C VAL A 7 -4.38 -3.48 2.51
N ASP A 8 -4.09 -4.14 3.62
CA ASP A 8 -3.30 -5.38 3.65
C ASP A 8 -4.06 -6.56 3.02
N GLY A 9 -3.33 -7.60 2.58
CA GLY A 9 -3.92 -8.86 2.09
C GLY A 9 -3.94 -9.03 0.57
N TYR A 10 -3.41 -8.06 -0.18
CA TYR A 10 -3.31 -8.10 -1.63
C TYR A 10 -1.83 -8.02 -2.07
N ARG A 11 -1.45 -8.81 -3.08
CA ARG A 11 -0.07 -8.93 -3.57
C ARG A 11 0.25 -7.91 -4.66
N SER A 12 -0.76 -7.39 -5.35
CA SER A 12 -0.59 -6.45 -6.46
C SER A 12 -1.78 -5.50 -6.61
N ALA A 13 -1.55 -4.39 -7.32
CA ALA A 13 -2.62 -3.47 -7.73
C ALA A 13 -3.70 -4.20 -8.55
N THR A 14 -3.31 -5.11 -9.45
CA THR A 14 -4.25 -5.91 -10.25
C THR A 14 -5.18 -6.76 -9.38
N GLU A 15 -4.63 -7.47 -8.39
CA GLU A 15 -5.41 -8.27 -7.45
C GLU A 15 -6.34 -7.41 -6.60
N PHE A 16 -5.83 -6.28 -6.11
CA PHE A 16 -6.61 -5.30 -5.35
C PHE A 16 -7.80 -4.78 -6.18
N MET A 17 -7.55 -4.38 -7.43
CA MET A 17 -8.58 -3.88 -8.34
C MET A 17 -9.64 -4.94 -8.64
N ALA A 18 -9.24 -6.20 -8.86
CA ALA A 18 -10.18 -7.29 -9.09
C ALA A 18 -11.11 -7.52 -7.87
N ALA A 19 -10.55 -7.47 -6.66
CA ALA A 19 -11.33 -7.58 -5.42
C ALA A 19 -12.28 -6.38 -5.22
N MET A 20 -11.78 -5.16 -5.45
CA MET A 20 -12.56 -3.93 -5.29
C MET A 20 -13.77 -3.88 -6.24
N GLN A 21 -13.63 -4.36 -7.47
CA GLN A 21 -14.77 -4.45 -8.41
C GLN A 21 -15.89 -5.37 -7.91
N GLY A 22 -15.55 -6.44 -7.19
CA GLY A 22 -16.53 -7.34 -6.57
C GLY A 22 -17.34 -6.69 -5.45
N SER A 23 -16.94 -5.50 -5.00
CA SER A 23 -17.48 -4.80 -3.83
C SER A 23 -18.16 -3.46 -4.13
N GLU A 24 -18.35 -3.13 -5.42
CA GLU A 24 -18.85 -1.82 -5.87
C GLU A 24 -17.96 -0.61 -5.52
N GLY A 25 -16.71 -0.83 -5.09
CA GLY A 25 -15.79 0.26 -4.69
C GLY A 25 -15.30 1.12 -5.85
N ASP A 26 -14.92 0.47 -6.95
CA ASP A 26 -14.40 1.11 -8.17
C ASP A 26 -15.50 1.72 -9.06
N THR A 27 -16.76 1.30 -8.85
CA THR A 27 -17.90 1.62 -9.74
C THR A 27 -18.37 3.08 -9.62
N HIS A 28 -17.59 3.90 -8.93
CA HIS A 28 -17.86 5.31 -8.71
C HIS A 28 -16.83 6.19 -9.43
N TRP A 29 -15.67 5.67 -9.83
CA TRP A 29 -14.62 6.45 -10.50
C TRP A 29 -15.18 7.21 -11.72
N LEU A 30 -14.94 8.52 -11.81
CA LEU A 30 -15.46 9.48 -12.80
C LEU A 30 -16.94 9.83 -12.68
N MET A 31 -17.81 8.89 -12.30
CA MET A 31 -19.25 9.18 -12.21
C MET A 31 -19.99 8.25 -11.26
N LYS A 32 -20.78 8.82 -10.33
CA LYS A 32 -21.71 8.00 -9.52
C LYS A 32 -22.94 7.61 -10.33
N LYS A 33 -23.64 6.56 -9.89
CA LYS A 33 -24.94 6.13 -10.46
C LYS A 33 -26.01 7.23 -10.40
N ALA A 34 -25.83 8.20 -9.51
CA ALA A 34 -26.65 9.41 -9.40
C ALA A 34 -26.25 10.54 -10.38
N GLU A 35 -25.45 10.23 -11.40
CA GLU A 35 -25.12 11.10 -12.55
C GLU A 35 -24.28 12.35 -12.21
N HIS A 36 -23.57 12.34 -11.08
CA HIS A 36 -22.61 13.39 -10.76
C HIS A 36 -21.16 12.91 -10.90
N TRP A 37 -20.28 13.87 -11.18
CA TRP A 37 -18.83 13.73 -11.10
C TRP A 37 -18.40 13.03 -9.81
N HIS A 38 -17.39 12.18 -9.93
CA HIS A 38 -16.71 11.62 -8.78
C HIS A 38 -15.21 11.45 -9.03
N GLY A 39 -14.40 12.17 -8.25
CA GLY A 39 -12.95 12.18 -8.43
C GLY A 39 -12.22 10.95 -7.88
N GLY A 40 -12.88 10.03 -7.16
CA GLY A 40 -12.19 8.98 -6.38
C GLY A 40 -12.85 7.60 -6.42
N ILE A 41 -12.45 6.76 -5.47
CA ILE A 41 -12.95 5.39 -5.27
C ILE A 41 -13.41 5.20 -3.82
N HIS A 42 -14.23 4.17 -3.59
CA HIS A 42 -14.69 3.82 -2.24
C HIS A 42 -14.10 2.48 -1.77
N LEU A 43 -13.53 2.49 -0.56
CA LEU A 43 -13.04 1.29 0.11
C LEU A 43 -14.09 0.79 1.09
N TYR A 44 -14.86 -0.23 0.71
CA TYR A 44 -15.91 -0.81 1.55
C TYR A 44 -15.40 -1.97 2.43
N ASN A 45 -16.07 -2.17 3.57
CA ASN A 45 -15.76 -3.27 4.49
C ASN A 45 -15.99 -4.68 3.92
N SER A 46 -16.71 -4.82 2.82
CA SER A 46 -16.91 -6.11 2.14
C SER A 46 -15.62 -6.73 1.60
N PHE A 47 -14.59 -5.92 1.30
CA PHE A 47 -13.25 -6.41 0.94
C PHE A 47 -12.17 -5.91 1.90
N ALA A 48 -12.34 -4.73 2.50
CA ALA A 48 -11.41 -4.14 3.45
C ALA A 48 -11.83 -4.36 4.93
N SER A 49 -12.31 -5.56 5.27
CA SER A 49 -12.91 -5.86 6.59
C SER A 49 -11.95 -5.69 7.79
N ASN A 50 -10.63 -5.78 7.56
CA ASN A 50 -9.58 -5.56 8.56
C ASN A 50 -9.24 -4.07 8.76
N ALA A 51 -9.81 -3.18 7.94
CA ALA A 51 -9.68 -1.74 8.09
C ALA A 51 -10.84 -1.10 8.89
N VAL A 52 -11.84 -1.90 9.31
CA VAL A 52 -12.84 -1.46 10.30
C VAL A 52 -12.21 -1.53 11.69
N PHE A 53 -12.36 -0.48 12.50
CA PHE A 53 -11.77 -0.44 13.84
C PHE A 53 -12.38 -1.52 14.74
N LYS A 54 -11.51 -2.41 15.23
CA LYS A 54 -11.80 -3.51 16.18
C LYS A 54 -10.47 -3.99 16.78
N PRO A 55 -10.48 -4.79 17.87
CA PRO A 55 -9.26 -5.44 18.33
C PRO A 55 -8.53 -6.14 17.17
N ASP A 56 -7.21 -5.95 17.09
CA ASP A 56 -6.33 -6.51 16.05
C ASP A 56 -6.58 -6.02 14.60
N SER A 57 -7.36 -4.94 14.42
CA SER A 57 -7.47 -4.28 13.10
C SER A 57 -6.17 -3.59 12.68
N HIS A 58 -5.93 -3.54 11.37
CA HIS A 58 -4.68 -3.01 10.79
C HIS A 58 -4.84 -1.59 10.24
N GLY A 59 -6.09 -1.13 10.08
CA GLY A 59 -6.44 0.18 9.51
C GLY A 59 -6.12 0.33 8.02
N LEU A 60 -6.43 1.51 7.50
CA LEU A 60 -6.06 1.98 6.17
C LEU A 60 -4.60 2.44 6.16
N LYS A 61 -3.87 2.14 5.09
CA LYS A 61 -2.45 2.49 4.94
C LYS A 61 -2.25 3.67 4.02
N CYS A 62 -1.39 4.60 4.40
CA CYS A 62 -0.94 5.67 3.52
C CYS A 62 -0.28 5.06 2.28
N MET A 63 -0.71 5.47 1.09
CA MET A 63 -0.21 4.87 -0.15
C MET A 63 1.15 5.40 -0.57
N THR A 64 1.56 6.58 -0.11
CA THR A 64 2.80 7.26 -0.55
C THR A 64 3.49 7.97 0.61
N ASP A 65 4.79 8.21 0.45
CA ASP A 65 5.50 9.16 1.31
C ASP A 65 5.00 10.58 1.01
N GLY A 66 4.90 11.43 2.04
CA GLY A 66 4.45 12.80 1.87
C GLY A 66 4.38 13.60 3.16
N GLN A 67 3.65 14.70 3.11
CA GLN A 67 3.37 15.56 4.25
C GLN A 67 1.86 15.74 4.40
N VAL A 68 1.36 15.58 5.62
CA VAL A 68 0.00 15.98 5.96
C VAL A 68 -0.05 17.50 5.87
N VAL A 69 -0.94 18.04 5.03
CA VAL A 69 -1.08 19.49 4.77
C VAL A 69 -2.43 20.04 5.23
N ALA A 70 -3.44 19.19 5.36
CA ALA A 70 -4.72 19.57 5.94
C ALA A 70 -5.43 18.36 6.56
N TRP A 71 -6.29 18.61 7.52
CA TRP A 71 -7.22 17.60 8.04
C TRP A 71 -8.48 18.23 8.61
N ARG A 72 -9.49 17.40 8.82
CA ARG A 72 -10.58 17.64 9.77
C ARG A 72 -10.75 16.38 10.58
N LEU A 73 -10.65 16.49 11.91
CA LEU A 73 -10.90 15.36 12.81
C LEU A 73 -12.22 15.58 13.52
N ASN A 74 -13.19 14.69 13.33
CA ASN A 74 -14.41 14.73 14.12
C ASN A 74 -14.16 14.12 15.50
N ASP A 75 -14.67 14.78 16.53
CA ASP A 75 -14.75 14.23 17.88
C ASP A 75 -15.78 13.08 17.96
N ASN A 76 -16.90 13.21 17.25
CA ASN A 76 -17.97 12.23 17.13
C ASN A 76 -18.56 12.22 15.71
N TYR A 77 -19.37 11.21 15.39
CA TYR A 77 -20.12 11.16 14.14
C TYR A 77 -20.93 12.44 13.93
N GLN A 78 -20.86 12.94 12.70
CA GLN A 78 -21.79 13.95 12.22
C GLN A 78 -23.16 13.31 11.99
N THR A 79 -24.20 14.13 12.02
CA THR A 79 -25.57 13.66 11.79
C THR A 79 -26.33 14.53 10.82
N ALA A 80 -27.25 13.92 10.08
CA ALA A 80 -28.21 14.62 9.23
C ALA A 80 -29.60 13.98 9.36
N TRP A 81 -30.63 14.81 9.35
CA TRP A 81 -32.01 14.34 9.44
C TRP A 81 -32.50 13.80 8.10
N PHE A 82 -33.11 12.62 8.13
CA PHE A 82 -33.92 12.09 7.04
C PHE A 82 -35.26 11.59 7.59
N LYS A 83 -36.34 12.31 7.26
CA LYS A 83 -37.67 12.08 7.84
C LYS A 83 -37.61 12.14 9.38
N LYS A 84 -37.88 11.01 10.05
CA LYS A 84 -37.87 10.86 11.52
C LYS A 84 -36.59 10.21 12.05
N LYS A 85 -35.60 9.96 11.19
CA LYS A 85 -34.33 9.31 11.56
C LYS A 85 -33.20 10.33 11.52
N MET A 86 -32.32 10.26 12.50
CA MET A 86 -31.06 11.00 12.50
C MET A 86 -29.96 10.03 12.07
N LEU A 87 -29.44 10.23 10.87
CA LEU A 87 -28.47 9.33 10.23
C LEU A 87 -27.04 9.81 10.52
N LYS A 88 -26.14 8.89 10.81
CA LYS A 88 -24.73 9.12 11.17
C LYS A 88 -23.80 8.95 9.98
N PHE A 89 -22.79 9.81 9.91
CA PHE A 89 -21.68 9.71 8.96
C PHE A 89 -20.46 10.45 9.52
N SER A 90 -19.28 10.20 8.95
CA SER A 90 -18.06 10.94 9.28
C SER A 90 -17.73 11.96 8.19
N SER A 91 -17.27 13.14 8.59
CA SER A 91 -16.63 14.11 7.70
C SER A 91 -15.14 14.22 7.96
N THR A 92 -14.57 13.32 8.76
CA THR A 92 -13.14 13.25 9.07
C THR A 92 -12.37 12.99 7.80
N PHE A 93 -11.33 13.80 7.55
CA PHE A 93 -10.43 13.61 6.43
C PHE A 93 -9.00 13.99 6.80
N VAL A 94 -8.04 13.44 6.05
CA VAL A 94 -6.66 13.91 6.01
C VAL A 94 -6.20 14.05 4.56
N LEU A 95 -5.47 15.12 4.30
CA LEU A 95 -4.92 15.46 3.00
C LEU A 95 -3.39 15.39 3.07
N ILE A 96 -2.80 14.62 2.17
CA ILE A 96 -1.36 14.40 2.10
C ILE A 96 -0.84 14.93 0.78
N LYS A 97 0.14 15.81 0.82
CA LYS A 97 0.89 16.28 -0.35
C LYS A 97 2.12 15.39 -0.56
N SER A 98 2.32 14.94 -1.78
CA SER A 98 3.44 14.09 -2.19
C SER A 98 4.07 14.61 -3.48
N THR A 99 5.36 14.36 -3.67
CA THR A 99 6.10 14.75 -4.88
C THR A 99 6.78 13.52 -5.47
N CYS A 100 6.37 13.11 -6.66
CA CYS A 100 7.09 12.08 -7.41
C CYS A 100 8.16 12.75 -8.26
N THR A 101 9.43 12.40 -8.01
CA THR A 101 10.56 12.82 -8.86
C THR A 101 11.14 11.55 -9.48
N PRO A 102 10.75 11.18 -10.72
CA PRO A 102 11.21 9.95 -11.37
C PRO A 102 12.72 9.85 -11.53
N ASP A 103 13.38 10.99 -11.69
CA ASP A 103 14.82 11.12 -11.88
C ASP A 103 15.28 12.43 -11.24
N GLU A 104 16.09 12.35 -10.18
CA GLU A 104 16.62 13.51 -9.46
C GLU A 104 17.44 14.44 -10.35
N ASP A 105 18.06 13.90 -11.41
CA ASP A 105 18.80 14.67 -12.40
C ASP A 105 17.88 15.43 -13.37
N LYS A 106 16.56 15.15 -13.32
CA LYS A 106 15.52 15.75 -14.17
C LYS A 106 14.35 16.27 -13.32
N PRO A 107 14.57 17.22 -12.40
CA PRO A 107 13.56 17.71 -11.48
C PRO A 107 12.35 18.38 -12.17
N ASN A 108 12.51 18.82 -13.42
CA ASN A 108 11.42 19.35 -14.24
C ASN A 108 10.37 18.29 -14.61
N ASN A 109 10.69 17.01 -14.48
CA ASN A 109 9.76 15.89 -14.63
C ASN A 109 9.16 15.43 -13.29
N ALA A 110 9.28 16.24 -12.23
CA ALA A 110 8.58 15.94 -10.99
C ALA A 110 7.10 16.29 -11.09
N LEU A 111 6.29 15.61 -10.28
CA LEU A 111 4.85 15.84 -10.15
C LEU A 111 4.48 15.97 -8.69
N ASP A 112 3.91 17.12 -8.32
CA ASP A 112 3.21 17.30 -7.05
C ASP A 112 1.77 16.80 -7.19
N PHE A 113 1.32 16.01 -6.24
CA PHE A 113 -0.06 15.53 -6.16
C PHE A 113 -0.49 15.38 -4.71
N TYR A 114 -1.79 15.17 -4.52
CA TYR A 114 -2.42 14.99 -3.23
C TYR A 114 -3.12 13.65 -3.17
N THR A 115 -3.08 13.01 -2.00
CA THR A 115 -3.97 11.90 -1.65
C THR A 115 -4.94 12.38 -0.57
N LEU A 116 -6.23 12.30 -0.86
CA LEU A 116 -7.31 12.63 0.07
C LEU A 116 -7.91 11.34 0.60
N TRP A 117 -7.94 11.24 1.92
CA TRP A 117 -8.62 10.18 2.65
C TRP A 117 -9.76 10.80 3.40
N MET A 118 -10.99 10.43 3.08
CA MET A 118 -12.19 11.07 3.61
C MET A 118 -13.21 10.04 4.09
N GLN A 119 -14.05 10.43 5.04
CA GLN A 119 -14.96 9.53 5.75
C GLN A 119 -14.18 8.47 6.52
N ILE A 120 -13.13 8.90 7.21
CA ILE A 120 -12.37 8.09 8.17
C ILE A 120 -13.11 8.05 9.51
N ALA A 121 -12.97 6.98 10.29
CA ALA A 121 -13.60 6.87 11.61
C ALA A 121 -13.31 8.09 12.52
N PRO A 122 -14.32 8.66 13.21
CA PRO A 122 -14.14 9.77 14.14
C PRO A 122 -13.45 9.32 15.43
N LEU A 123 -12.97 10.25 16.28
CA LEU A 123 -12.31 9.93 17.54
C LEU A 123 -13.16 9.06 18.48
N SER A 124 -14.47 9.29 18.53
CA SER A 124 -15.41 8.49 19.33
C SER A 124 -15.38 6.99 19.02
N GLU A 125 -15.04 6.60 17.79
CA GLU A 125 -14.96 5.20 17.37
C GLU A 125 -13.79 4.48 18.05
N TYR A 126 -12.69 5.21 18.28
CA TYR A 126 -11.49 4.66 18.90
C TYR A 126 -11.67 4.39 20.40
N GLY A 127 -12.80 4.78 21.00
CA GLY A 127 -13.06 4.56 22.42
C GLY A 127 -12.05 5.25 23.33
N ILE A 128 -11.33 6.26 22.82
CA ILE A 128 -10.33 7.00 23.58
C ILE A 128 -11.05 7.91 24.55
N THR A 129 -11.25 7.38 25.74
CA THR A 129 -11.50 8.18 26.93
C THR A 129 -10.18 8.77 27.41
N ASP A 130 -10.18 9.94 28.04
CA ASP A 130 -8.96 10.52 28.66
C ASP A 130 -8.35 9.62 29.76
N THR A 131 -9.02 8.52 30.10
CA THR A 131 -8.57 7.47 31.01
C THR A 131 -8.08 6.25 30.20
N PRO A 132 -6.78 5.88 30.31
CA PRO A 132 -6.22 4.70 29.65
C PRO A 132 -6.91 3.42 30.11
N THR A 133 -6.97 2.38 29.28
CA THR A 133 -7.47 1.04 29.69
C THR A 133 -6.34 0.02 29.74
N ALA A 134 -6.55 -1.07 30.48
CA ALA A 134 -5.64 -2.20 30.52
C ALA A 134 -6.40 -3.53 30.63
N THR A 135 -5.76 -4.60 30.15
CA THR A 135 -6.25 -5.98 30.29
C THR A 135 -5.36 -6.73 31.27
N VAL A 136 -5.95 -7.41 32.24
CA VAL A 136 -5.22 -8.25 33.21
C VAL A 136 -4.67 -9.48 32.51
N THR A 137 -3.35 -9.68 32.57
CA THR A 137 -2.67 -10.84 31.97
C THR A 137 -2.29 -11.90 33.00
N ALA A 138 -2.18 -11.51 34.28
CA ALA A 138 -1.91 -12.43 35.38
C ALA A 138 -3.09 -13.38 35.63
N SER A 139 -2.82 -14.64 35.95
CA SER A 139 -3.84 -15.67 36.22
C SER A 139 -4.78 -15.30 37.37
N ALA A 140 -4.27 -14.58 38.38
CA ALA A 140 -5.05 -14.01 39.47
C ALA A 140 -4.29 -12.80 40.04
N LEU A 141 -4.74 -11.59 39.72
CA LEU A 141 -4.07 -10.35 40.13
C LEU A 141 -4.67 -9.85 41.46
N LYS A 142 -3.85 -9.66 42.49
CA LYS A 142 -4.33 -9.18 43.80
C LYS A 142 -4.97 -7.80 43.70
N ILE A 143 -6.14 -7.67 44.32
CA ILE A 143 -6.82 -6.40 44.53
C ILE A 143 -6.36 -5.80 45.86
N ARG A 144 -6.27 -4.49 45.89
CA ARG A 144 -5.90 -3.69 47.06
C ARG A 144 -6.83 -2.48 47.19
N GLN A 145 -6.91 -1.91 48.37
CA GLN A 145 -7.71 -0.72 48.67
C GLN A 145 -6.88 0.34 49.40
N ASP A 146 -7.41 1.56 49.48
CA ASP A 146 -6.77 2.64 50.23
C ASP A 146 -6.53 2.22 51.69
N THR A 147 -5.37 2.59 52.22
CA THR A 147 -4.99 2.26 53.60
C THR A 147 -5.65 3.26 54.58
N ALA A 148 -6.14 2.77 55.72
CA ALA A 148 -6.95 3.55 56.66
C ALA A 148 -6.16 4.43 57.66
N PHE A 149 -4.82 4.45 57.63
CA PHE A 149 -4.00 5.24 58.55
C PHE A 149 -3.80 6.68 58.04
N SER A 150 -3.85 7.67 58.94
CA SER A 150 -3.91 9.11 58.61
C SER A 150 -2.74 9.64 57.79
N ASP A 151 -1.55 9.03 57.94
CA ASP A 151 -0.31 9.54 57.37
C ASP A 151 0.08 8.81 56.06
N TRP A 152 -0.84 8.01 55.51
CA TRP A 152 -0.63 7.30 54.25
C TRP A 152 -0.81 8.21 53.03
N MET A 153 0.20 8.24 52.18
CA MET A 153 0.25 9.07 50.99
C MET A 153 -0.37 8.35 49.80
N ARG A 154 -1.68 8.55 49.58
CA ARG A 154 -2.44 7.95 48.45
C ARG A 154 -1.84 8.23 47.07
N ASN A 155 -1.17 9.37 46.89
CA ASN A 155 -0.53 9.73 45.62
C ASN A 155 0.81 9.02 45.38
N GLY A 156 1.30 8.27 46.38
CA GLY A 156 2.56 7.53 46.32
C GLY A 156 3.79 8.43 46.16
N ILE A 157 4.86 7.82 45.69
CA ILE A 157 6.18 8.44 45.49
C ILE A 157 6.26 9.07 44.10
N SER A 158 6.68 10.33 44.01
CA SER A 158 6.97 10.98 42.72
C SER A 158 8.24 10.42 42.08
N GLN A 159 8.25 10.27 40.75
CA GLN A 159 9.39 9.70 40.04
C GLN A 159 10.70 10.45 40.30
N GLY A 160 11.79 9.71 40.52
CA GLY A 160 13.14 10.27 40.74
C GLY A 160 13.48 10.61 42.20
N ILE A 161 12.53 10.45 43.14
CA ILE A 161 12.77 10.71 44.57
C ILE A 161 13.14 9.41 45.29
N ASN A 162 14.31 9.41 45.94
CA ASN A 162 14.69 8.36 46.89
C ASN A 162 14.06 8.65 48.26
N VAL A 163 13.23 7.74 48.74
CA VAL A 163 12.60 7.83 50.06
C VAL A 163 13.52 7.20 51.10
N PRO A 164 13.83 7.88 52.22
CA PRO A 164 14.54 7.31 53.37
C PRO A 164 13.77 6.11 53.99
N ARG A 165 14.48 5.11 54.53
CA ARG A 165 13.85 3.86 55.03
C ARG A 165 12.85 4.09 56.16
N ASP A 166 13.12 5.07 57.01
CA ASP A 166 12.25 5.53 58.10
C ASP A 166 10.94 6.16 57.61
N ALA A 167 10.92 6.70 56.38
CA ALA A 167 9.73 7.27 55.76
C ALA A 167 8.94 6.29 54.87
N PHE A 168 9.31 4.99 54.85
CA PHE A 168 8.63 3.98 54.03
C PHE A 168 7.17 3.78 54.43
N HIS A 169 6.86 3.86 55.73
CA HIS A 169 5.53 3.62 56.27
C HIS A 169 4.45 4.53 55.66
N HIS A 170 4.79 5.78 55.31
CA HIS A 170 3.88 6.71 54.63
C HIS A 170 3.52 6.29 53.19
N ASN A 171 4.36 5.50 52.54
CA ASN A 171 4.24 5.13 51.12
C ASN A 171 4.11 3.62 50.92
N GLU A 172 3.68 2.88 51.95
CA GLU A 172 3.46 1.44 51.82
C GLU A 172 2.39 1.14 50.76
N ALA A 173 2.55 -0.02 50.12
CA ALA A 173 1.59 -0.50 49.13
C ALA A 173 0.17 -0.53 49.71
N PRO A 174 -0.86 -0.15 48.92
CA PRO A 174 -2.25 -0.13 49.39
C PRO A 174 -2.66 -1.49 49.98
N GLN A 175 -3.57 -1.50 50.95
CA GLN A 175 -3.93 -2.69 51.73
C GLN A 175 -4.44 -3.84 50.85
N ASP A 176 -3.91 -5.06 51.01
CA ASP A 176 -4.38 -6.28 50.32
C ASP A 176 -5.80 -6.63 50.79
N THR A 177 -6.74 -6.74 49.86
CA THR A 177 -8.13 -7.14 50.16
C THR A 177 -8.27 -8.66 50.28
N HIS A 178 -7.20 -9.41 50.01
CA HIS A 178 -7.19 -10.86 49.90
C HIS A 178 -8.13 -11.42 48.83
N THR A 179 -8.53 -10.57 47.88
CA THR A 179 -9.32 -10.93 46.70
C THR A 179 -8.50 -10.69 45.43
N THR A 180 -8.96 -11.26 44.32
CA THR A 180 -8.23 -11.18 43.04
C THR A 180 -9.14 -10.80 41.88
N LEU A 181 -8.51 -10.19 40.87
CA LEU A 181 -9.08 -9.88 39.58
C LEU A 181 -8.58 -10.92 38.56
N PRO A 182 -9.47 -11.61 37.83
CA PRO A 182 -9.08 -12.71 36.95
C PRO A 182 -8.40 -12.23 35.66
N ARG A 183 -7.63 -13.14 35.04
CA ARG A 183 -7.05 -12.93 33.70
C ARG A 183 -8.13 -12.62 32.67
N GLY A 184 -7.91 -11.63 31.83
CA GLY A 184 -8.84 -11.22 30.78
C GLY A 184 -9.83 -10.13 31.21
N SER A 185 -9.86 -9.74 32.49
CA SER A 185 -10.60 -8.55 32.93
C SER A 185 -10.07 -7.29 32.26
N VAL A 186 -10.98 -6.43 31.79
CA VAL A 186 -10.65 -5.10 31.22
C VAL A 186 -10.97 -4.03 32.25
N VAL A 187 -10.05 -3.09 32.44
CA VAL A 187 -10.14 -2.04 33.45
C VAL A 187 -9.80 -0.67 32.88
N LYS A 188 -10.40 0.40 33.42
CA LYS A 188 -9.98 1.80 33.21
C LYS A 188 -8.97 2.19 34.28
N ILE A 189 -7.87 2.81 33.88
CA ILE A 189 -6.84 3.38 34.75
C ILE A 189 -7.27 4.79 35.12
N ILE A 190 -7.52 5.00 36.41
CA ILE A 190 -7.93 6.29 36.98
C ILE A 190 -6.72 7.05 37.51
N GLN A 191 -5.74 6.33 38.07
CA GLN A 191 -4.53 6.91 38.63
C GLN A 191 -3.36 5.92 38.58
N GLU A 192 -2.15 6.43 38.41
CA GLU A 192 -0.91 5.66 38.58
C GLU A 192 -0.13 6.21 39.77
N ALA A 193 0.47 5.33 40.57
CA ALA A 193 1.29 5.70 41.72
C ALA A 193 2.37 4.64 41.99
N THR A 194 3.46 5.07 42.61
CA THR A 194 4.54 4.16 43.04
C THR A 194 4.50 4.03 44.56
N PHE A 195 4.52 2.80 45.07
CA PHE A 195 4.52 2.51 46.50
C PHE A 195 5.67 1.58 46.89
N ILE A 196 5.96 1.48 48.18
CA ILE A 196 6.89 0.51 48.73
C ILE A 196 6.18 -0.81 48.99
N LEU A 197 6.58 -1.85 48.26
CA LEU A 197 6.17 -3.24 48.48
C LEU A 197 7.40 -4.08 48.80
N ASN A 198 7.41 -4.75 49.96
CA ASN A 198 8.55 -5.57 50.42
C ASN A 198 9.89 -4.80 50.39
N GLY A 199 9.89 -3.54 50.81
CA GLY A 199 11.07 -2.68 50.87
C GLY A 199 11.59 -2.19 49.52
N ARG A 200 10.82 -2.36 48.42
CA ARG A 200 11.17 -1.88 47.08
C ARG A 200 10.05 -1.04 46.49
N GLN A 201 10.39 -0.06 45.66
CA GLN A 201 9.42 0.68 44.87
C GLN A 201 8.76 -0.25 43.85
N ALA A 202 7.43 -0.21 43.77
CA ALA A 202 6.62 -0.99 42.85
C ALA A 202 5.48 -0.12 42.30
N PRO A 203 5.20 -0.18 40.99
CA PRO A 203 4.11 0.57 40.39
C PRO A 203 2.76 -0.09 40.67
N PHE A 204 1.78 0.74 40.97
CA PHE A 204 0.37 0.38 41.13
C PHE A 204 -0.51 1.30 40.29
N ILE A 205 -1.65 0.79 39.88
CA ILE A 205 -2.68 1.52 39.17
C ILE A 205 -4.00 1.40 39.92
N PHE A 206 -4.67 2.53 40.14
CA PHE A 206 -6.03 2.57 40.64
C PHE A 206 -6.97 2.47 39.46
N ILE A 207 -7.89 1.51 39.51
CA ILE A 207 -8.70 1.15 38.36
C ILE A 207 -10.19 1.16 38.68
N THR A 208 -11.01 1.22 37.62
CA THR A 208 -12.43 0.85 37.65
C THR A 208 -12.67 -0.30 36.68
N VAL A 209 -13.38 -1.35 37.11
CA VAL A 209 -13.61 -2.55 36.30
C VAL A 209 -14.61 -2.26 35.18
N VAL A 210 -14.24 -2.57 33.93
CA VAL A 210 -15.09 -2.43 32.75
C VAL A 210 -15.76 -3.76 32.40
N SER A 211 -15.01 -4.85 32.41
CA SER A 211 -15.53 -6.19 32.14
C SER A 211 -14.74 -7.27 32.87
N VAL A 212 -15.41 -8.40 33.09
CA VAL A 212 -14.86 -9.61 33.71
C VAL A 212 -15.28 -10.80 32.83
N PRO A 213 -14.41 -11.81 32.61
CA PRO A 213 -14.78 -13.00 31.86
C PRO A 213 -15.99 -13.71 32.47
N GLU A 214 -16.88 -14.21 31.61
CA GLU A 214 -18.10 -14.89 32.03
C GLU A 214 -17.80 -16.11 32.90
N GLY A 215 -18.53 -16.24 34.02
CA GLY A 215 -18.35 -17.34 34.97
C GLY A 215 -17.09 -17.26 35.86
N ALA A 216 -16.24 -16.24 35.71
CA ALA A 216 -15.06 -16.09 36.57
C ALA A 216 -15.41 -15.50 37.94
N LYS A 217 -14.78 -16.03 39.00
CA LYS A 217 -14.83 -15.41 40.34
C LYS A 217 -13.95 -14.18 40.36
N THR A 218 -14.49 -13.07 40.86
CA THR A 218 -13.79 -11.77 40.94
C THR A 218 -14.02 -11.12 42.29
N GLY A 219 -13.01 -10.39 42.78
CA GLY A 219 -13.11 -9.55 43.97
C GLY A 219 -13.65 -8.14 43.72
N LEU A 220 -13.74 -7.72 42.45
CA LEU A 220 -14.37 -6.46 42.02
C LEU A 220 -15.34 -6.73 40.86
N SER A 221 -16.56 -6.25 41.01
CA SER A 221 -17.63 -6.27 40.00
C SER A 221 -17.45 -5.14 38.99
N VAL A 222 -18.15 -5.22 37.85
CA VAL A 222 -18.17 -4.14 36.84
C VAL A 222 -18.64 -2.83 37.50
N GLY A 223 -17.87 -1.75 37.30
CA GLY A 223 -18.10 -0.44 37.92
C GLY A 223 -17.40 -0.23 39.27
N GLU A 224 -16.93 -1.28 39.93
CA GLU A 224 -16.19 -1.15 41.19
C GLU A 224 -14.72 -0.80 40.96
N SER A 225 -14.07 -0.23 41.99
CA SER A 225 -12.72 0.32 41.88
C SER A 225 -11.77 -0.22 42.96
N GLY A 226 -10.48 -0.24 42.64
CA GLY A 226 -9.44 -0.70 43.55
C GLY A 226 -8.05 -0.55 42.96
N TRP A 227 -7.03 -0.81 43.78
CA TRP A 227 -5.64 -0.83 43.38
C TRP A 227 -5.22 -2.22 42.89
N ILE A 228 -4.47 -2.27 41.80
CA ILE A 228 -3.79 -3.49 41.31
C ILE A 228 -2.34 -3.16 40.94
N SER A 229 -1.49 -4.17 40.76
CA SER A 229 -0.11 -3.94 40.31
C SER A 229 -0.09 -3.38 38.88
N GLY A 230 0.69 -2.33 38.65
CA GLY A 230 0.89 -1.67 37.35
C GLY A 230 2.07 -2.20 36.54
N LEU A 231 2.67 -3.33 36.93
CA LEU A 231 3.78 -3.95 36.21
C LEU A 231 3.30 -4.60 34.91
N ASP A 232 4.00 -4.36 33.80
CA ASP A 232 3.60 -4.82 32.45
C ASP A 232 3.47 -6.34 32.30
N LYS A 233 4.13 -7.10 33.17
CA LYS A 233 3.97 -8.57 33.22
C LYS A 233 2.62 -9.04 33.76
N PHE A 234 1.86 -8.16 34.43
CA PHE A 234 0.58 -8.48 35.07
C PHE A 234 -0.61 -7.78 34.43
N VAL A 235 -0.36 -6.66 33.74
CA VAL A 235 -1.35 -5.88 33.02
C VAL A 235 -0.79 -5.49 31.66
N LYS A 236 -1.57 -5.70 30.60
CA LYS A 236 -1.27 -5.19 29.26
C LYS A 236 -2.07 -3.91 29.07
N ARG A 237 -1.43 -2.75 29.10
CA ARG A 237 -2.07 -1.48 28.75
C ARG A 237 -2.58 -1.57 27.31
N GLN A 238 -3.80 -1.09 27.08
CA GLN A 238 -4.38 -1.08 25.77
C GLN A 238 -3.84 0.14 25.04
N ASP A 239 -2.85 -0.07 24.18
CA ASP A 239 -2.34 0.97 23.31
C ASP A 239 -3.38 1.21 22.21
N ILE A 240 -4.37 2.06 22.48
CA ILE A 240 -5.19 2.64 21.41
C ILE A 240 -4.28 3.62 20.69
N THR A 241 -3.46 3.09 19.77
CA THR A 241 -2.53 3.89 19.00
C THR A 241 -3.31 4.55 17.88
N LEU A 242 -3.74 5.79 18.11
CA LEU A 242 -4.21 6.64 17.03
C LEU A 242 -3.13 6.78 15.96
N PRO A 243 -3.51 6.91 14.67
CA PRO A 243 -2.64 7.46 13.64
C PRO A 243 -1.88 8.69 14.13
N ALA A 244 -0.61 8.84 13.73
CA ALA A 244 0.24 9.96 14.18
C ALA A 244 -0.41 11.33 13.95
N TRP A 245 -1.06 11.52 12.80
CA TRP A 245 -1.77 12.77 12.48
C TRP A 245 -3.00 12.98 13.36
N MET A 246 -3.71 11.92 13.78
CA MET A 246 -4.83 12.02 14.71
C MET A 246 -4.36 12.34 16.13
N GLN A 247 -3.19 11.81 16.54
CA GLN A 247 -2.56 12.21 17.81
C GLN A 247 -2.23 13.69 17.80
N GLU A 248 -1.64 14.19 16.72
CA GLU A 248 -1.31 15.60 16.56
C GLU A 248 -2.57 16.48 16.53
N ALA A 249 -3.58 16.09 15.75
CA ALA A 249 -4.88 16.77 15.72
C ALA A 249 -5.53 16.84 17.12
N ARG A 250 -5.46 15.75 17.90
CA ARG A 250 -5.95 15.73 19.28
C ARG A 250 -5.15 16.67 20.19
N LYS A 251 -3.82 16.71 20.07
CA LYS A 251 -2.97 17.67 20.83
C LYS A 251 -3.35 19.12 20.54
N ARG A 252 -3.70 19.44 19.29
CA ARG A 252 -4.15 20.79 18.91
C ARG A 252 -5.55 21.13 19.42
N GLY A 253 -6.40 20.14 19.70
CA GLY A 253 -7.71 20.34 20.32
C GLY A 253 -8.76 21.02 19.43
N VAL A 254 -8.52 21.06 18.11
CA VAL A 254 -9.48 21.62 17.13
C VAL A 254 -10.18 20.47 16.41
N PHE A 255 -11.47 20.31 16.68
CA PHE A 255 -12.31 19.26 16.11
C PHE A 255 -13.40 19.83 15.21
N ASN A 256 -13.90 19.01 14.28
CA ASN A 256 -14.99 19.32 13.34
C ASN A 256 -14.74 20.49 12.39
N GLN A 257 -13.53 21.05 12.37
CA GLN A 257 -13.10 22.15 11.53
C GLN A 257 -11.90 21.73 10.69
N VAL A 258 -11.72 22.39 9.54
CA VAL A 258 -10.54 22.21 8.70
C VAL A 258 -9.35 22.89 9.38
N VAL A 259 -8.27 22.14 9.53
CA VAL A 259 -6.97 22.63 10.01
C VAL A 259 -5.97 22.46 8.88
N THR A 260 -5.27 23.54 8.53
CA THR A 260 -4.19 23.54 7.55
C THR A 260 -2.84 23.61 8.25
N VAL A 261 -1.85 22.90 7.73
CA VAL A 261 -0.46 22.94 8.20
C VAL A 261 0.49 23.08 7.02
N SER A 262 1.58 23.80 7.22
CA SER A 262 2.60 24.02 6.21
C SER A 262 3.98 24.20 6.84
N GLY A 263 5.03 24.08 6.02
CA GLY A 263 6.41 24.28 6.48
C GLY A 263 6.83 23.26 7.54
N GLU A 264 7.51 23.74 8.58
CA GLU A 264 8.05 22.91 9.66
C GLU A 264 6.96 22.26 10.54
N ASP A 265 5.73 22.81 10.53
CA ASP A 265 4.58 22.27 11.26
C ASP A 265 3.86 21.13 10.51
N ALA A 266 4.25 20.86 9.25
CA ALA A 266 3.65 19.80 8.44
C ALA A 266 4.19 18.42 8.88
N LEU A 267 3.27 17.53 9.28
CA LEU A 267 3.65 16.20 9.73
C LEU A 267 4.09 15.35 8.54
N SER A 268 5.32 14.81 8.61
CA SER A 268 5.79 13.83 7.65
C SER A 268 5.07 12.49 7.85
N ILE A 269 4.68 11.85 6.75
CA ILE A 269 4.03 10.54 6.75
C ILE A 269 4.67 9.63 5.71
N LYS A 270 4.78 8.34 6.04
CA LYS A 270 5.41 7.32 5.19
C LYS A 270 4.39 6.40 4.56
N ALA A 271 4.71 5.91 3.36
CA ALA A 271 3.95 4.86 2.72
C ALA A 271 3.93 3.62 3.63
N GLY A 272 2.72 3.15 3.96
CA GLY A 272 2.48 2.07 4.92
C GLY A 272 2.06 2.53 6.33
N ASP A 273 2.18 3.82 6.66
CA ASP A 273 1.68 4.34 7.95
C ASP A 273 0.16 4.23 8.02
N VAL A 274 -0.39 3.98 9.21
CA VAL A 274 -1.84 3.91 9.40
C VAL A 274 -2.45 5.31 9.30
N ILE A 275 -3.42 5.47 8.40
CA ILE A 275 -4.18 6.71 8.18
C ILE A 275 -5.44 6.77 9.06
N GLY A 276 -6.01 5.63 9.38
CA GLY A 276 -7.22 5.53 10.18
C GLY A 276 -8.00 4.27 9.83
N HIS A 277 -9.31 4.29 10.08
CA HIS A 277 -10.19 3.15 9.86
C HIS A 277 -11.41 3.57 9.05
N LEU A 278 -12.07 2.60 8.42
CA LEU A 278 -13.35 2.81 7.73
C LEU A 278 -14.39 3.36 8.72
N SER A 279 -15.20 4.33 8.28
CA SER A 279 -16.25 4.92 9.13
C SER A 279 -17.62 4.38 8.79
N LEU A 280 -18.51 4.35 9.80
CA LEU A 280 -19.92 4.07 9.58
C LEU A 280 -20.58 5.18 8.75
N ASN A 281 -21.40 4.75 7.79
CA ASN A 281 -22.26 5.63 7.01
C ASN A 281 -23.67 5.06 6.95
N GLU A 282 -24.60 5.78 7.55
CA GLU A 282 -26.04 5.50 7.50
C GLU A 282 -26.68 6.29 6.36
N GLN A 283 -27.28 5.59 5.40
CA GLN A 283 -27.91 6.20 4.24
C GLN A 283 -29.43 6.29 4.40
N PRO A 284 -30.09 7.24 3.70
CA PRO A 284 -31.55 7.35 3.67
C PRO A 284 -32.28 6.06 3.28
N TYR A 285 -31.65 5.25 2.42
CA TYR A 285 -32.12 3.96 1.95
C TYR A 285 -30.98 2.95 1.97
N GLY A 286 -31.31 1.67 2.18
CA GLY A 286 -30.32 0.59 2.27
C GLY A 286 -29.77 0.36 3.68
N ASN A 287 -28.83 -0.58 3.78
CA ASN A 287 -28.19 -0.92 5.05
C ASN A 287 -27.00 0.00 5.32
N PRO A 288 -26.73 0.33 6.60
CA PRO A 288 -25.48 0.97 6.98
C PRO A 288 -24.29 0.13 6.53
N HIS A 289 -23.20 0.80 6.14
CA HIS A 289 -21.94 0.16 5.74
C HIS A 289 -20.78 1.00 6.25
N TYR A 290 -19.60 0.38 6.24
CA TYR A 290 -18.36 1.04 6.59
C TYR A 290 -17.55 1.29 5.33
N PHE A 291 -17.13 2.53 5.12
CA PHE A 291 -16.31 2.87 3.97
C PHE A 291 -15.37 4.04 4.21
N CYS A 292 -14.45 4.24 3.28
CA CYS A 292 -13.59 5.41 3.14
C CYS A 292 -13.58 5.83 1.67
N HIS A 293 -13.68 7.13 1.42
CA HIS A 293 -13.44 7.70 0.12
C HIS A 293 -11.95 8.02 -0.04
N LEU A 294 -11.37 7.61 -1.18
CA LEU A 294 -9.97 7.83 -1.52
C LEU A 294 -9.88 8.51 -2.88
N GLU A 295 -9.16 9.64 -2.94
CA GLU A 295 -8.99 10.44 -4.15
C GLU A 295 -7.51 10.79 -4.35
N VAL A 296 -7.07 10.82 -5.60
CA VAL A 296 -5.74 11.28 -5.99
C VAL A 296 -5.90 12.38 -7.04
N PHE A 297 -5.38 13.56 -6.73
CA PHE A 297 -5.51 14.71 -7.62
C PHE A 297 -4.28 15.62 -7.61
N SER A 298 -4.15 16.48 -8.61
CA SER A 298 -3.03 17.41 -8.75
C SER A 298 -3.48 18.75 -9.35
N GLN A 299 -2.80 19.83 -8.94
CA GLN A 299 -2.86 21.15 -9.59
C GLN A 299 -1.52 21.53 -10.24
N ASP A 300 -0.62 20.56 -10.41
CA ASP A 300 0.69 20.81 -10.99
C ASP A 300 0.56 21.10 -12.49
N SER A 301 1.12 22.23 -12.91
CA SER A 301 1.12 22.63 -14.32
C SER A 301 1.91 21.67 -15.21
N ARG A 302 2.79 20.86 -14.62
CA ARG A 302 3.64 19.89 -15.34
C ARG A 302 2.92 18.60 -15.71
N MET A 303 1.65 18.40 -15.34
CA MET A 303 0.94 17.12 -15.54
C MET A 303 1.09 16.55 -16.96
N LYS A 304 0.82 17.33 -18.01
CA LYS A 304 0.95 16.84 -19.40
C LYS A 304 2.39 16.48 -19.79
N ASP A 305 3.35 17.30 -19.36
CA ASP A 305 4.77 17.07 -19.61
C ASP A 305 5.26 15.82 -18.84
N PHE A 306 4.71 15.56 -17.64
CA PHE A 306 4.95 14.37 -16.85
C PHE A 306 4.38 13.12 -17.53
N LEU A 307 3.14 13.17 -18.02
CA LEU A 307 2.49 12.04 -18.70
C LEU A 307 3.25 11.62 -19.97
N THR A 308 3.76 12.59 -20.73
CA THR A 308 4.52 12.35 -21.97
C THR A 308 6.00 12.04 -21.75
N ASN A 309 6.47 12.02 -20.50
CA ASN A 309 7.89 11.94 -20.16
C ASN A 309 8.76 12.90 -21.00
N LYS A 310 8.34 14.16 -21.10
CA LYS A 310 8.98 15.15 -21.98
C LYS A 310 10.45 15.39 -21.64
N ALA A 311 10.84 15.21 -20.38
CA ALA A 311 12.24 15.31 -19.95
C ALA A 311 13.10 14.10 -20.40
N GLY A 312 12.49 13.05 -20.94
CA GLY A 312 13.16 11.84 -21.42
C GLY A 312 13.79 11.02 -20.30
N VAL A 313 13.12 10.88 -19.15
CA VAL A 313 13.54 10.01 -18.05
C VAL A 313 13.80 8.60 -18.58
N ARG A 314 14.97 8.06 -18.24
CA ARG A 314 15.38 6.69 -18.61
C ARG A 314 15.42 5.73 -17.42
N LYS A 315 15.36 6.27 -16.18
CA LYS A 315 15.18 5.49 -14.96
C LYS A 315 13.81 4.79 -14.97
N GLY A 316 13.66 3.76 -14.14
CA GLY A 316 12.46 2.92 -14.09
C GLY A 316 12.53 1.70 -15.01
N VAL A 317 11.56 0.81 -14.87
CA VAL A 317 11.49 -0.45 -15.61
C VAL A 317 10.84 -0.23 -16.97
N ALA A 318 11.43 -0.80 -18.03
CA ALA A 318 10.77 -0.75 -19.33
C ALA A 318 9.49 -1.59 -19.29
N VAL A 319 8.47 -1.12 -20.00
CA VAL A 319 7.19 -1.79 -20.16
C VAL A 319 7.10 -2.21 -21.62
N LEU A 320 6.80 -3.49 -21.84
CA LEU A 320 6.57 -4.04 -23.15
C LEU A 320 5.10 -3.84 -23.51
N HIS A 321 4.88 -3.03 -24.54
CA HIS A 321 3.58 -2.78 -25.13
C HIS A 321 3.36 -3.73 -26.30
N THR A 322 2.45 -4.68 -26.13
CA THR A 322 1.98 -5.57 -27.20
C THR A 322 0.71 -4.98 -27.79
N VAL A 323 0.74 -4.66 -29.08
CA VAL A 323 -0.44 -4.23 -29.83
C VAL A 323 -1.24 -5.44 -30.32
N ALA A 324 -2.52 -5.24 -30.59
CA ALA A 324 -3.37 -6.26 -31.20
C ALA A 324 -2.89 -6.65 -32.61
N ASP A 325 -3.36 -7.81 -33.10
CA ASP A 325 -3.08 -8.33 -34.46
C ASP A 325 -1.60 -8.71 -34.73
N LYS A 326 -0.81 -8.96 -33.69
CA LYS A 326 0.57 -9.46 -33.80
C LYS A 326 0.63 -10.97 -33.63
N ILE A 327 1.58 -11.61 -34.31
CA ILE A 327 1.72 -13.07 -34.30
C ILE A 327 2.24 -13.52 -32.93
N ARG A 328 1.55 -14.49 -32.33
CA ARG A 328 2.00 -15.16 -31.12
C ARG A 328 2.78 -16.42 -31.45
N TRP A 329 3.79 -16.70 -30.64
CA TRP A 329 4.73 -17.79 -30.86
C TRP A 329 4.85 -18.70 -29.64
N GLN A 330 5.21 -19.95 -29.89
CA GLN A 330 5.61 -20.93 -28.90
C GLN A 330 7.07 -21.28 -29.14
N HIS A 331 7.85 -21.27 -28.05
CA HIS A 331 9.24 -21.69 -28.08
C HIS A 331 9.31 -23.21 -27.97
N ARG A 332 10.11 -23.83 -28.84
CA ARG A 332 10.38 -25.26 -28.83
C ARG A 332 11.79 -25.49 -28.30
N ASP A 333 11.89 -25.94 -27.05
CA ASP A 333 13.17 -26.15 -26.37
C ASP A 333 14.13 -27.12 -27.10
N LYS A 334 13.58 -28.12 -27.82
CA LYS A 334 14.37 -29.21 -28.42
C LYS A 334 15.35 -28.72 -29.49
N ASP A 335 14.95 -27.73 -30.29
CA ASP A 335 15.73 -27.18 -31.40
C ASP A 335 15.93 -25.66 -31.29
N ASN A 336 15.52 -25.07 -30.15
CA ASN A 336 15.55 -23.64 -29.87
C ASN A 336 14.82 -22.77 -30.91
N SER A 337 13.81 -23.32 -31.57
CA SER A 337 13.05 -22.62 -32.62
C SER A 337 11.73 -22.05 -32.09
N PHE A 338 11.15 -21.13 -32.86
CA PHE A 338 9.84 -20.55 -32.59
C PHE A 338 8.83 -20.99 -33.63
N VAL A 339 7.69 -21.49 -33.17
CA VAL A 339 6.57 -21.87 -34.03
C VAL A 339 5.34 -21.05 -33.70
N VAL A 340 4.50 -20.83 -34.70
CA VAL A 340 3.26 -20.05 -34.54
C VAL A 340 2.35 -20.71 -33.50
N ALA A 341 1.86 -19.92 -32.54
CA ALA A 341 0.91 -20.37 -31.54
C ALA A 341 -0.50 -20.45 -32.14
N GLY A 342 -1.07 -21.65 -32.22
CA GLY A 342 -2.44 -21.87 -32.72
C GLY A 342 -2.78 -23.34 -33.01
N VAL A 343 -4.02 -23.59 -33.45
CA VAL A 343 -4.49 -24.94 -33.83
C VAL A 343 -4.15 -25.20 -35.29
N GLY A 344 -3.42 -26.28 -35.58
CA GLY A 344 -3.15 -26.70 -36.96
C GLY A 344 -2.14 -25.83 -37.74
N GLY A 345 -1.43 -24.90 -37.09
CA GLY A 345 -0.48 -23.99 -37.73
C GLY A 345 -1.05 -22.63 -38.13
N ASP A 346 -2.35 -22.41 -37.93
CA ASP A 346 -2.96 -21.09 -38.12
C ASP A 346 -2.56 -20.13 -36.99
N PRO A 347 -2.12 -18.89 -37.29
CA PRO A 347 -1.75 -17.91 -36.27
C PRO A 347 -2.92 -17.53 -35.38
N SER A 348 -2.72 -17.62 -34.07
CA SER A 348 -3.58 -16.99 -33.09
C SER A 348 -2.97 -15.63 -32.71
N PRO A 349 -3.44 -14.50 -33.27
CA PRO A 349 -2.86 -13.20 -32.99
C PRO A 349 -3.13 -12.74 -31.54
N THR A 350 -2.40 -11.73 -31.10
CA THR A 350 -2.72 -10.95 -29.89
C THR A 350 -4.11 -10.32 -30.05
N THR A 351 -4.93 -10.40 -29.00
CA THR A 351 -6.36 -10.01 -29.07
C THR A 351 -6.66 -8.64 -28.45
N ALA A 352 -5.72 -8.06 -27.71
CA ALA A 352 -5.88 -6.79 -27.00
C ALA A 352 -4.54 -6.08 -26.84
N GLU A 353 -4.58 -4.77 -26.63
CA GLU A 353 -3.41 -4.01 -26.17
C GLU A 353 -3.03 -4.44 -24.75
N ARG A 354 -1.75 -4.75 -24.53
CA ARG A 354 -1.24 -5.07 -23.19
C ARG A 354 0.07 -4.38 -22.89
N TYR A 355 0.26 -4.09 -21.63
CA TYR A 355 1.40 -3.38 -21.11
C TYR A 355 1.96 -4.18 -19.95
N THR A 356 3.00 -4.97 -20.23
CA THR A 356 3.60 -5.86 -19.25
C THR A 356 4.98 -5.32 -18.86
N PRO A 357 5.25 -5.08 -17.57
CA PRO A 357 6.60 -4.73 -17.14
C PRO A 357 7.60 -5.77 -17.66
N GLU A 358 8.69 -5.34 -18.28
CA GLU A 358 9.70 -6.24 -18.87
C GLU A 358 10.29 -7.19 -17.83
N THR A 359 10.27 -6.79 -16.55
CA THR A 359 10.66 -7.61 -15.39
C THR A 359 9.80 -8.84 -15.17
N GLN A 360 8.58 -8.86 -15.69
CA GLN A 360 7.67 -10.01 -15.65
C GLN A 360 7.81 -10.89 -16.89
N CYS A 361 8.50 -10.40 -17.93
CA CYS A 361 8.69 -11.11 -19.19
C CYS A 361 9.96 -11.97 -19.15
N ARG A 362 10.02 -13.00 -20.01
CA ARG A 362 11.28 -13.73 -20.26
C ARG A 362 11.86 -13.26 -21.58
N ARG A 363 13.17 -13.10 -21.65
CA ARG A 363 13.88 -12.75 -22.89
C ARG A 363 14.71 -13.94 -23.37
N LEU A 364 14.65 -14.23 -24.66
CA LEU A 364 15.49 -15.23 -25.32
C LEU A 364 16.04 -14.67 -26.62
N GLU A 365 17.26 -15.06 -26.98
CA GLU A 365 17.82 -14.81 -28.31
C GLU A 365 17.80 -16.13 -29.09
N ALA A 366 17.18 -16.15 -30.27
CA ALA A 366 17.15 -17.31 -31.14
C ALA A 366 17.01 -16.87 -32.60
N ASP A 367 17.72 -17.54 -33.51
CA ASP A 367 17.68 -17.29 -34.96
C ASP A 367 17.98 -15.83 -35.36
N GLY A 368 18.77 -15.12 -34.55
CA GLY A 368 19.09 -13.70 -34.76
C GLY A 368 18.00 -12.72 -34.31
N THR A 369 16.91 -13.23 -33.74
CA THR A 369 15.78 -12.44 -33.24
C THR A 369 15.73 -12.49 -31.71
N THR A 370 15.45 -11.34 -31.10
CA THR A 370 15.11 -11.25 -29.68
C THR A 370 13.63 -11.58 -29.49
N TRP A 371 13.34 -12.46 -28.55
CA TRP A 371 11.99 -12.92 -28.22
C TRP A 371 11.63 -12.57 -26.80
N TYR A 372 10.40 -12.11 -26.58
CA TYR A 372 9.84 -11.84 -25.26
C TYR A 372 8.67 -12.76 -24.97
N TYR A 373 8.76 -13.59 -23.94
CA TYR A 373 7.61 -14.27 -23.39
C TYR A 373 6.80 -13.28 -22.58
N ILE A 374 5.56 -13.04 -23.00
CA ILE A 374 4.63 -12.13 -22.35
C ILE A 374 3.60 -12.99 -21.59
N PRO A 375 3.64 -13.03 -20.23
CA PRO A 375 2.74 -13.87 -19.44
C PRO A 375 1.27 -13.63 -19.71
N ASP A 376 0.87 -12.37 -19.93
CA ASP A 376 -0.52 -12.02 -20.17
C ASP A 376 -1.04 -12.50 -21.55
N GLU A 377 -0.13 -12.70 -22.50
CA GLU A 377 -0.44 -13.33 -23.79
C GLU A 377 -0.29 -14.86 -23.75
N LEU A 378 0.32 -15.40 -22.68
CA LEU A 378 0.72 -16.79 -22.56
C LEU A 378 1.56 -17.28 -23.75
N ALA A 379 2.31 -16.37 -24.39
CA ALA A 379 3.01 -16.62 -25.63
C ALA A 379 4.29 -15.80 -25.74
N TRP A 380 5.13 -16.19 -26.70
CA TRP A 380 6.30 -15.43 -27.12
C TRP A 380 5.95 -14.46 -28.23
N MET A 381 6.59 -13.29 -28.20
CA MET A 381 6.47 -12.21 -29.17
C MET A 381 7.85 -11.89 -29.71
N ALA A 382 7.96 -11.64 -31.02
CA ALA A 382 9.20 -11.11 -31.59
C ALA A 382 9.41 -9.67 -31.11
N ALA A 383 10.65 -9.26 -30.85
CA ALA A 383 10.95 -7.90 -30.37
C ALA A 383 10.51 -6.80 -31.34
N GLU A 384 10.44 -7.08 -32.64
CA GLU A 384 9.91 -6.14 -33.65
C GLU A 384 8.39 -5.92 -33.55
N ASP A 385 7.68 -6.86 -32.92
CA ASP A 385 6.23 -6.81 -32.71
C ASP A 385 5.83 -6.26 -31.33
N VAL A 386 6.81 -5.81 -30.54
CA VAL A 386 6.62 -5.28 -29.19
C VAL A 386 7.28 -3.90 -29.08
N GLU A 387 6.51 -2.89 -28.68
CA GLU A 387 7.08 -1.58 -28.38
C GLU A 387 7.64 -1.57 -26.95
N ARG A 388 8.91 -1.22 -26.80
CA ARG A 388 9.55 -1.08 -25.47
C ARG A 388 9.45 0.38 -25.00
N VAL A 389 8.60 0.61 -24.02
CA VAL A 389 8.25 1.95 -23.48
C VAL A 389 8.92 2.16 -22.12
N ASN A 390 9.31 3.40 -21.78
CA ASN A 390 9.82 3.69 -20.44
C ASN A 390 8.67 3.74 -19.42
N GLN A 391 8.92 3.33 -18.18
CA GLN A 391 7.95 3.39 -17.09
C GLN A 391 7.20 4.74 -17.00
N PHE A 392 7.92 5.85 -17.07
CA PHE A 392 7.36 7.17 -16.85
C PHE A 392 6.76 7.81 -18.10
N ASP A 393 6.84 7.15 -19.25
CA ASP A 393 6.10 7.54 -20.45
C ASP A 393 4.66 7.01 -20.35
N LEU A 394 3.87 7.66 -19.51
CA LEU A 394 2.53 7.22 -19.13
C LEU A 394 1.54 7.33 -20.30
N GLU A 395 1.66 8.33 -21.16
CA GLU A 395 0.81 8.46 -22.35
C GLU A 395 1.00 7.26 -23.28
N LYS A 396 2.26 6.87 -23.54
CA LYS A 396 2.53 5.62 -24.27
C LYS A 396 2.17 4.35 -23.53
N ARG A 397 1.82 4.42 -22.23
CA ARG A 397 1.27 3.31 -21.44
C ARG A 397 -0.27 3.33 -21.35
N GLY A 398 -0.91 4.21 -22.13
CA GLY A 398 -2.36 4.34 -22.24
C GLY A 398 -2.98 5.34 -21.27
N PHE A 399 -2.21 6.21 -20.60
CA PHE A 399 -2.79 7.30 -19.81
C PHE A 399 -3.27 8.44 -20.69
N ILE A 400 -4.54 8.81 -20.56
CA ILE A 400 -5.20 9.74 -21.49
C ILE A 400 -5.55 11.04 -20.75
N PRO A 401 -4.89 12.16 -21.04
CA PRO A 401 -5.25 13.45 -20.47
C PRO A 401 -6.51 14.00 -21.12
N LEU A 402 -7.47 14.39 -20.30
CA LEU A 402 -8.75 14.99 -20.71
C LEU A 402 -9.02 16.22 -19.87
N GLU A 403 -9.65 17.24 -20.44
CA GLU A 403 -9.96 18.47 -19.71
C GLU A 403 -11.42 18.87 -19.91
N GLN A 404 -12.08 19.26 -18.83
CA GLN A 404 -13.31 20.04 -18.94
C GLN A 404 -12.99 21.40 -19.60
N GLU A 405 -13.86 21.86 -20.50
CA GLU A 405 -13.68 23.14 -21.19
C GLU A 405 -14.15 24.33 -20.34
N GLU A 406 -15.30 24.17 -19.67
CA GLU A 406 -15.91 25.18 -18.81
C GLU A 406 -16.22 24.61 -17.42
N ALA A 407 -16.35 25.49 -16.42
CA ALA A 407 -16.77 25.08 -15.09
C ALA A 407 -18.22 24.59 -15.10
N PRO A 408 -18.55 23.47 -14.41
CA PRO A 408 -19.91 22.98 -14.35
C PRO A 408 -20.81 23.98 -13.63
N GLN A 409 -21.98 24.26 -14.22
CA GLN A 409 -23.03 25.09 -13.63
C GLN A 409 -23.92 24.28 -12.68
N SER A 410 -23.89 22.95 -12.79
CA SER A 410 -24.61 22.01 -11.94
C SER A 410 -23.81 20.74 -11.75
N ILE A 411 -23.90 20.12 -10.57
CA ILE A 411 -23.24 18.83 -10.30
C ILE A 411 -23.74 17.68 -11.21
N PHE A 412 -24.95 17.79 -11.77
CA PHE A 412 -25.50 16.82 -12.72
C PHE A 412 -25.16 17.16 -14.18
N GLN A 413 -24.27 18.11 -14.42
CA GLN A 413 -23.83 18.48 -15.76
C GLN A 413 -22.85 17.46 -16.35
N THR A 414 -22.21 16.64 -15.51
CA THR A 414 -21.18 15.67 -15.91
C THR A 414 -21.55 14.90 -17.17
N PRO A 415 -22.73 14.24 -17.32
CA PRO A 415 -23.08 13.48 -18.53
C PRO A 415 -23.14 14.31 -19.83
N LYS A 416 -23.17 15.64 -19.74
CA LYS A 416 -23.30 16.57 -20.87
C LYS A 416 -21.96 17.23 -21.26
N GLU A 417 -20.90 16.97 -20.51
CA GLU A 417 -19.60 17.61 -20.72
C GLU A 417 -18.84 17.06 -21.93
N SER A 418 -18.09 17.91 -22.61
CA SER A 418 -17.41 17.59 -23.88
C SER A 418 -16.26 16.59 -23.69
N TRP A 419 -15.59 16.57 -22.54
CA TRP A 419 -14.52 15.59 -22.27
C TRP A 419 -15.04 14.14 -22.30
N LEU A 420 -16.30 13.89 -21.92
CA LEU A 420 -16.89 12.55 -22.06
C LEU A 420 -17.05 12.15 -23.52
N ARG A 421 -17.43 13.09 -24.40
CA ARG A 421 -17.47 12.83 -25.85
C ARG A 421 -16.07 12.50 -26.39
N GLN A 422 -15.04 13.17 -25.86
CA GLN A 422 -13.65 12.86 -26.20
C GLN A 422 -13.23 11.47 -25.69
N VAL A 423 -13.66 11.05 -24.49
CA VAL A 423 -13.48 9.67 -23.99
C VAL A 423 -14.06 8.68 -24.97
N PHE A 424 -15.32 8.88 -25.42
CA PHE A 424 -15.94 7.99 -26.40
C PHE A 424 -15.20 7.96 -27.72
N GLY A 425 -14.81 9.11 -28.28
CA GLY A 425 -14.05 9.17 -29.51
C GLY A 425 -12.72 8.41 -29.40
N ARG A 426 -12.00 8.58 -28.29
CA ARG A 426 -10.73 7.88 -28.01
C ARG A 426 -10.90 6.38 -27.81
N LEU A 427 -11.88 5.97 -27.01
CA LEU A 427 -12.15 4.54 -26.77
C LEU A 427 -12.66 3.85 -28.03
N GLU A 428 -13.38 4.56 -28.89
CA GLU A 428 -13.75 4.06 -30.20
C GLU A 428 -12.54 3.89 -31.12
N GLU A 429 -11.63 4.88 -31.18
CA GLU A 429 -10.36 4.78 -31.90
C GLU A 429 -9.57 3.53 -31.47
N LEU A 430 -9.51 3.25 -30.17
CA LEU A 430 -8.83 2.09 -29.60
C LEU A 430 -9.57 0.78 -29.88
N ALA A 431 -10.90 0.75 -29.74
CA ALA A 431 -11.71 -0.44 -30.05
C ALA A 431 -11.67 -0.84 -31.53
N ARG A 432 -11.34 0.10 -32.44
CA ARG A 432 -11.08 -0.20 -33.86
C ARG A 432 -9.82 -1.03 -34.07
N GLY A 433 -8.86 -1.00 -33.13
CA GLY A 433 -7.62 -1.76 -33.17
C GLY A 433 -7.73 -3.21 -32.69
N GLU A 434 -8.75 -3.57 -31.88
CA GLU A 434 -8.79 -4.85 -31.17
C GLU A 434 -9.71 -5.94 -31.78
N THR A 435 -10.33 -5.76 -32.96
CA THR A 435 -11.26 -6.80 -33.50
C THR A 435 -11.13 -7.08 -35.00
N ARG A 436 -10.71 -8.31 -35.33
CA ARG A 436 -11.04 -8.99 -36.59
C ARG A 436 -12.41 -9.67 -36.46
N ASP A 437 -13.38 -9.15 -37.20
CA ASP A 437 -14.56 -9.87 -37.66
C ASP A 437 -14.47 -9.87 -39.20
N MET A 438 -14.56 -11.06 -39.79
CA MET A 438 -14.49 -11.30 -41.23
C MET A 438 -15.69 -10.59 -41.91
N TYR A 439 -15.44 -9.95 -43.05
CA TYR A 439 -16.33 -9.07 -43.83
C TYR A 439 -16.31 -7.58 -43.43
N SER A 440 -15.66 -6.82 -44.32
CA SER A 440 -15.42 -5.39 -44.24
C SER A 440 -16.67 -4.58 -43.91
N CYS A 441 -16.55 -3.64 -42.98
CA CYS A 441 -17.53 -2.60 -42.76
C CYS A 441 -16.78 -1.29 -42.51
N SER A 442 -17.15 -0.25 -43.26
CA SER A 442 -16.58 1.10 -43.18
C SER A 442 -16.77 1.70 -41.78
N TYR A 443 -15.97 2.74 -41.48
CA TYR A 443 -16.01 3.60 -40.28
C TYR A 443 -17.38 3.67 -39.57
N THR A 444 -18.45 3.93 -40.32
CA THR A 444 -19.82 4.11 -39.81
C THR A 444 -20.43 2.86 -39.15
N ALA A 445 -20.20 1.66 -39.69
CA ALA A 445 -20.85 0.44 -39.20
C ALA A 445 -20.17 -0.13 -37.93
N LYS A 446 -18.89 0.22 -37.69
CA LYS A 446 -18.14 -0.18 -36.49
C LYS A 446 -18.39 0.77 -35.32
N TYR A 447 -18.43 2.09 -35.57
CA TYR A 447 -18.96 3.09 -34.63
C TYR A 447 -20.35 2.69 -34.13
N GLN A 448 -21.24 2.32 -35.06
CA GLN A 448 -22.57 1.83 -34.74
C GLN A 448 -22.57 0.53 -33.88
N LYS A 449 -21.54 -0.33 -33.92
CA LYS A 449 -21.45 -1.52 -33.04
C LYS A 449 -21.10 -1.13 -31.60
N LEU A 450 -20.15 -0.22 -31.40
CA LEU A 450 -19.79 0.27 -30.06
C LEU A 450 -20.91 1.11 -29.47
N VAL A 451 -21.50 2.01 -30.28
CA VAL A 451 -22.70 2.77 -29.90
C VAL A 451 -23.82 1.80 -29.54
N LYS A 452 -24.13 0.75 -30.34
CA LYS A 452 -25.12 -0.29 -29.98
C LYS A 452 -24.78 -1.11 -28.72
N LYS A 453 -23.51 -1.14 -28.27
CA LYS A 453 -23.13 -1.77 -27.00
C LYS A 453 -23.39 -0.85 -25.80
N ILE A 454 -23.36 0.46 -26.02
CA ILE A 454 -23.56 1.50 -25.01
C ILE A 454 -25.05 1.87 -24.92
N ASP A 455 -25.66 2.12 -26.07
CA ASP A 455 -27.09 2.33 -26.34
C ASP A 455 -27.84 0.99 -26.22
N LEU A 456 -28.10 0.60 -24.97
CA LEU A 456 -28.74 -0.65 -24.59
C LEU A 456 -30.22 -0.66 -25.00
N ASN A 457 -30.87 0.50 -24.95
CA ASN A 457 -32.28 0.63 -25.29
C ASN A 457 -32.51 0.79 -26.81
N ARG A 458 -31.43 1.05 -27.59
CA ARG A 458 -31.39 1.21 -29.05
C ARG A 458 -32.18 2.40 -29.57
N ASP A 459 -32.29 3.46 -28.77
CA ASP A 459 -33.01 4.69 -29.14
C ASP A 459 -32.13 5.72 -29.88
N GLY A 460 -30.82 5.45 -29.99
CA GLY A 460 -29.83 6.32 -30.63
C GLY A 460 -29.35 7.48 -29.76
N ILE A 461 -29.71 7.52 -28.47
CA ILE A 461 -29.39 8.56 -27.50
C ILE A 461 -28.71 7.91 -26.29
N ILE A 462 -27.41 8.16 -26.10
CA ILE A 462 -26.70 7.68 -24.92
C ILE A 462 -27.17 8.50 -23.70
N ASP A 463 -27.95 7.88 -22.82
CA ASP A 463 -28.37 8.50 -21.57
C ASP A 463 -27.30 8.39 -20.47
N ALA A 464 -27.50 9.09 -19.35
CA ALA A 464 -26.55 9.11 -18.25
C ALA A 464 -26.38 7.74 -17.57
N GLY A 465 -27.42 6.90 -17.58
CA GLY A 465 -27.38 5.54 -17.04
C GLY A 465 -26.64 4.56 -17.96
N GLU A 466 -26.72 4.72 -19.27
CA GLU A 466 -25.94 3.99 -20.26
C GLU A 466 -24.46 4.38 -20.21
N LEU A 467 -24.19 5.69 -20.09
CA LEU A 467 -22.85 6.21 -19.82
C LEU A 467 -22.26 5.62 -18.54
N TRP A 468 -23.02 5.60 -17.44
CA TRP A 468 -22.57 5.01 -16.18
C TRP A 468 -22.19 3.54 -16.35
N ARG A 469 -23.03 2.76 -17.03
CA ARG A 469 -22.75 1.34 -17.29
C ARG A 469 -21.51 1.12 -18.14
N PHE A 470 -21.23 2.03 -19.06
CA PHE A 470 -20.05 1.96 -19.91
C PHE A 470 -18.76 2.29 -19.15
N LEU A 471 -18.73 3.40 -18.40
CA LEU A 471 -17.56 3.76 -17.58
C LEU A 471 -17.23 2.68 -16.55
N HIS A 472 -18.24 1.98 -16.03
CA HIS A 472 -18.07 0.92 -15.04
C HIS A 472 -18.22 -0.48 -15.64
N ASN A 473 -17.94 -0.62 -16.94
CA ASN A 473 -17.98 -1.90 -17.62
C ASN A 473 -16.84 -2.81 -17.12
N ARG A 474 -17.18 -4.06 -16.79
CA ARG A 474 -16.22 -5.05 -16.24
C ARG A 474 -15.40 -5.77 -17.32
N GLN A 475 -15.59 -5.45 -18.60
CA GLN A 475 -14.73 -5.97 -19.66
C GLN A 475 -13.33 -5.37 -19.51
N SER A 476 -12.32 -6.24 -19.42
CA SER A 476 -10.94 -5.89 -19.09
C SER A 476 -10.37 -4.76 -19.96
N HIS A 477 -10.59 -4.79 -21.28
CA HIS A 477 -10.11 -3.77 -22.21
C HIS A 477 -10.75 -2.39 -21.97
N ILE A 478 -12.06 -2.32 -21.68
CA ILE A 478 -12.74 -1.05 -21.38
C ILE A 478 -12.24 -0.50 -20.05
N GLN A 479 -12.19 -1.34 -19.02
CA GLN A 479 -11.78 -0.88 -17.70
C GLN A 479 -10.30 -0.47 -17.68
N TYR A 480 -9.43 -1.17 -18.42
CA TYR A 480 -8.01 -0.81 -18.56
C TYR A 480 -7.84 0.65 -18.98
N GLN A 481 -8.66 1.08 -19.94
CA GLN A 481 -8.65 2.43 -20.49
C GLN A 481 -9.32 3.44 -19.54
N VAL A 482 -10.50 3.12 -19.00
CA VAL A 482 -11.23 4.02 -18.09
C VAL A 482 -10.42 4.35 -16.83
N GLN A 483 -9.70 3.36 -16.28
CA GLN A 483 -8.85 3.55 -15.09
C GLN A 483 -7.56 4.34 -15.39
N ARG A 484 -7.26 4.62 -16.66
CA ARG A 484 -6.11 5.42 -17.10
C ARG A 484 -6.48 6.81 -17.60
N LEU A 485 -7.75 7.18 -17.51
CA LEU A 485 -8.17 8.55 -17.76
C LEU A 485 -7.59 9.47 -16.69
N VAL A 486 -6.98 10.57 -17.12
CA VAL A 486 -6.45 11.63 -16.27
C VAL A 486 -7.26 12.88 -16.58
N VAL A 487 -8.29 13.13 -15.78
CA VAL A 487 -9.35 14.09 -16.13
C VAL A 487 -9.20 15.36 -15.30
N LYS A 488 -9.07 16.50 -15.98
CA LYS A 488 -9.05 17.81 -15.35
C LYS A 488 -10.47 18.32 -15.13
N HIS A 489 -10.95 18.27 -13.89
CA HIS A 489 -12.32 18.61 -13.52
C HIS A 489 -12.38 19.33 -12.16
N HIS A 490 -13.42 20.14 -11.93
CA HIS A 490 -13.66 20.72 -10.60
C HIS A 490 -14.06 19.65 -9.58
N SER A 491 -13.50 19.70 -8.36
CA SER A 491 -13.85 18.71 -7.35
C SER A 491 -15.24 18.94 -6.74
N GLU A 492 -15.94 17.85 -6.40
CA GLU A 492 -17.22 17.89 -5.69
C GLU A 492 -17.10 18.44 -4.25
N TRP A 493 -15.90 18.44 -3.68
CA TRP A 493 -15.61 18.87 -2.31
C TRP A 493 -15.43 20.39 -2.15
N LEU A 494 -15.58 21.13 -3.25
CA LEU A 494 -15.32 22.56 -3.34
C LEU A 494 -16.44 23.44 -2.79
N LYS A 495 -17.68 23.13 -3.17
CA LYS A 495 -18.82 24.03 -2.97
C LYS A 495 -19.87 23.38 -2.07
N ASP A 496 -20.49 24.19 -1.22
CA ASP A 496 -21.55 23.75 -0.29
C ASP A 496 -22.92 23.69 -0.95
N GLY A 497 -23.89 23.12 -0.24
CA GLY A 497 -25.24 22.87 -0.73
C GLY A 497 -26.09 24.13 -0.99
N ILE A 498 -25.56 25.32 -0.71
CA ILE A 498 -26.18 26.63 -1.04
C ILE A 498 -25.52 27.31 -2.23
N SER A 499 -24.37 26.80 -2.69
CA SER A 499 -23.70 27.30 -3.89
C SER A 499 -24.53 27.07 -5.15
N ALA A 500 -24.30 27.89 -6.19
CA ALA A 500 -24.97 27.72 -7.48
C ALA A 500 -24.83 26.30 -8.06
N LEU A 501 -23.66 25.66 -7.86
CA LEU A 501 -23.35 24.30 -8.32
C LEU A 501 -24.32 23.24 -7.78
N TRP A 502 -24.65 23.31 -6.49
CA TRP A 502 -25.52 22.34 -5.82
C TRP A 502 -26.97 22.80 -5.71
N GLN A 503 -27.21 24.11 -5.65
CA GLN A 503 -28.52 24.68 -5.36
C GLN A 503 -29.55 24.32 -6.43
N ALA A 504 -29.20 24.43 -7.72
CA ALA A 504 -30.12 24.07 -8.80
C ALA A 504 -30.51 22.58 -8.74
N ALA A 505 -29.51 21.71 -8.54
CA ALA A 505 -29.66 20.27 -8.39
C ALA A 505 -30.55 19.89 -7.19
N LEU A 506 -30.30 20.47 -6.02
CA LEU A 506 -31.05 20.19 -4.80
C LEU A 506 -32.48 20.76 -4.87
N ASN A 507 -32.68 21.92 -5.49
CA ASN A 507 -34.00 22.50 -5.70
C ASN A 507 -34.86 21.62 -6.62
N GLU A 508 -34.27 21.07 -7.69
CA GLU A 508 -34.97 20.13 -8.57
C GLU A 508 -35.30 18.82 -7.83
N GLN A 509 -34.35 18.27 -7.06
CA GLN A 509 -34.59 17.10 -6.23
C GLN A 509 -35.70 17.33 -5.21
N ALA A 510 -35.78 18.52 -4.61
CA ALA A 510 -36.77 18.87 -3.61
C ALA A 510 -38.22 18.83 -4.14
N LYS A 511 -38.43 19.01 -5.45
CA LYS A 511 -39.77 18.92 -6.08
C LYS A 511 -40.36 17.52 -6.00
N LYS A 512 -39.52 16.48 -6.09
CA LYS A 512 -39.94 15.07 -6.07
C LYS A 512 -39.65 14.38 -4.74
N TYR A 513 -38.55 14.74 -4.09
CA TYR A 513 -38.02 14.09 -2.89
C TYR A 513 -37.52 15.13 -1.88
N PRO A 514 -38.42 15.89 -1.22
CA PRO A 514 -38.04 17.01 -0.33
C PRO A 514 -37.16 16.58 0.85
N ASP A 515 -37.49 15.47 1.52
CA ASP A 515 -36.68 14.95 2.63
C ASP A 515 -35.25 14.58 2.20
N MET A 516 -35.11 14.05 0.97
CA MET A 516 -33.81 13.67 0.41
C MET A 516 -32.97 14.91 0.09
N ALA A 517 -33.57 15.93 -0.51
CA ALA A 517 -32.88 17.19 -0.79
C ALA A 517 -32.40 17.88 0.48
N LEU A 518 -33.21 17.86 1.54
CA LEU A 518 -32.82 18.39 2.86
C LEU A 518 -31.66 17.61 3.47
N PHE A 519 -31.74 16.28 3.47
CA PHE A 519 -30.65 15.41 3.93
C PHE A 519 -29.35 15.67 3.15
N ASN A 520 -29.40 15.63 1.82
CA ASN A 520 -28.23 15.82 0.96
C ASN A 520 -27.60 17.20 1.16
N ARG A 521 -28.41 18.25 1.32
CA ARG A 521 -27.90 19.60 1.60
C ARG A 521 -27.09 19.65 2.89
N ASP A 522 -27.61 19.06 3.96
CA ASP A 522 -26.92 19.03 5.26
C ASP A 522 -25.66 18.14 5.21
N PHE A 523 -25.75 16.99 4.54
CA PHE A 523 -24.64 16.08 4.28
C PHE A 523 -23.49 16.76 3.51
N ILE A 524 -23.80 17.42 2.39
CA ILE A 524 -22.83 18.16 1.56
C ILE A 524 -22.17 19.28 2.38
N ASN A 525 -22.96 20.09 3.10
CA ASN A 525 -22.43 21.20 3.90
C ASN A 525 -21.39 20.74 4.93
N LYS A 526 -21.58 19.54 5.50
CA LYS A 526 -20.66 18.94 6.48
C LYS A 526 -19.44 18.27 5.86
N LEU A 527 -19.47 17.97 4.57
CA LEU A 527 -18.35 17.34 3.86
C LEU A 527 -17.42 18.36 3.22
N VAL A 528 -17.91 19.50 2.73
CA VAL A 528 -17.07 20.53 2.11
C VAL A 528 -15.88 20.91 2.98
N TRP A 529 -14.72 21.07 2.33
CA TRP A 529 -13.47 21.38 3.01
C TRP A 529 -12.46 22.13 2.14
N MET A 530 -12.46 21.93 0.81
CA MET A 530 -11.41 22.48 -0.07
C MET A 530 -11.36 24.01 -0.06
N LYS A 531 -12.49 24.69 0.16
CA LYS A 531 -12.54 26.16 0.26
C LYS A 531 -11.75 26.71 1.46
N ASP A 532 -11.49 25.88 2.46
CA ASP A 532 -10.83 26.24 3.72
C ASP A 532 -9.32 25.90 3.70
N VAL A 533 -8.80 25.36 2.58
CA VAL A 533 -7.37 25.04 2.41
C VAL A 533 -6.74 25.99 1.39
N ARG A 534 -5.92 26.93 1.87
CA ARG A 534 -5.39 28.04 1.06
C ARG A 534 -4.47 27.56 -0.09
N GLU A 535 -3.71 26.50 0.15
CA GLU A 535 -2.79 25.89 -0.80
C GLU A 535 -3.52 25.24 -1.98
N ILE A 536 -4.78 24.86 -1.77
CA ILE A 536 -5.66 24.39 -2.83
C ILE A 536 -6.28 25.59 -3.52
N ARG A 537 -5.93 25.81 -4.79
CA ARG A 537 -6.53 26.83 -5.65
C ARG A 537 -7.91 26.36 -6.06
N SER A 538 -8.83 26.47 -5.12
CA SER A 538 -10.14 25.82 -5.13
C SER A 538 -11.05 26.33 -6.28
N SER A 539 -10.77 27.51 -6.83
CA SER A 539 -11.43 28.04 -8.04
C SER A 539 -10.98 27.41 -9.36
N GLU A 540 -9.93 26.58 -9.35
CA GLU A 540 -9.39 25.94 -10.55
C GLU A 540 -9.79 24.46 -10.63
N ALA A 541 -9.75 23.92 -11.85
CA ALA A 541 -9.88 22.49 -12.11
C ALA A 541 -8.65 21.72 -11.59
N PHE A 542 -8.87 20.47 -11.16
CA PHE A 542 -7.80 19.56 -10.72
C PHE A 542 -7.67 18.42 -11.70
N TRP A 543 -6.45 17.96 -11.93
CA TRP A 543 -6.25 16.65 -12.57
C TRP A 543 -6.61 15.57 -11.57
N HIS A 544 -7.57 14.72 -11.90
CA HIS A 544 -7.97 13.56 -11.12
C HIS A 544 -7.42 12.31 -11.78
N MET A 545 -6.87 11.40 -10.97
CA MET A 545 -6.30 10.15 -11.44
C MET A 545 -6.84 8.99 -10.61
N HIS A 546 -7.07 7.85 -11.25
CA HIS A 546 -7.52 6.66 -10.55
C HIS A 546 -6.47 6.30 -9.47
N PRO A 547 -6.80 6.29 -8.17
CA PRO A 547 -5.82 6.23 -7.09
C PRO A 547 -4.84 5.07 -7.17
N VAL A 548 -5.36 3.85 -7.36
CA VAL A 548 -4.52 2.63 -7.38
C VAL A 548 -3.72 2.51 -8.68
N VAL A 549 -4.38 2.61 -9.83
CA VAL A 549 -3.75 2.44 -11.15
C VAL A 549 -2.70 3.51 -11.44
N PHE A 550 -2.97 4.78 -11.11
CA PHE A 550 -1.99 5.84 -11.34
C PHE A 550 -0.78 5.71 -10.42
N LEU A 551 -0.98 5.49 -9.12
CA LEU A 551 0.13 5.35 -8.18
C LEU A 551 0.97 4.10 -8.47
N ASP A 552 0.35 2.98 -8.84
CA ASP A 552 1.07 1.78 -9.28
C ASP A 552 1.93 2.05 -10.54
N ALA A 553 1.45 2.88 -11.46
CA ALA A 553 2.20 3.21 -12.67
C ALA A 553 3.46 4.04 -12.40
N ILE A 554 3.47 4.88 -11.35
CA ILE A 554 4.60 5.76 -10.98
C ILE A 554 5.41 5.23 -9.79
N LYS A 555 5.08 4.05 -9.27
CA LYS A 555 5.81 3.43 -8.16
C LYS A 555 7.25 3.18 -8.56
N ALA A 556 8.20 3.38 -7.66
CA ALA A 556 9.54 2.86 -7.91
C ALA A 556 9.46 1.32 -7.89
N ASP A 557 10.03 0.67 -8.90
CA ASP A 557 10.31 -0.78 -8.87
C ASP A 557 11.52 -1.04 -7.96
N GLU A 558 11.32 -0.69 -6.70
CA GLU A 558 12.29 -0.77 -5.63
C GLU A 558 11.90 -1.94 -4.70
N TYR A 559 12.85 -2.82 -4.44
CA TYR A 559 12.70 -3.91 -3.50
C TYR A 559 12.68 -3.37 -2.07
N ASP A 560 11.74 -3.84 -1.27
CA ASP A 560 11.69 -3.50 0.15
C ASP A 560 12.67 -4.37 0.95
N PHE A 561 13.72 -3.75 1.49
CA PHE A 561 14.72 -4.40 2.34
C PHE A 561 14.57 -4.05 3.83
N SER A 562 13.46 -3.43 4.23
CA SER A 562 13.25 -2.96 5.61
C SER A 562 13.08 -4.09 6.64
N THR A 563 12.56 -5.24 6.19
CA THR A 563 12.34 -6.43 7.02
C THR A 563 13.02 -7.65 6.42
N ARG A 564 13.20 -8.68 7.26
CA ARG A 564 13.73 -9.98 6.82
C ARG A 564 12.81 -10.59 5.75
N GLU A 565 11.50 -10.55 5.99
CA GLU A 565 10.48 -11.12 5.11
C GLU A 565 10.36 -10.36 3.79
N SER A 566 10.47 -9.02 3.82
CA SER A 566 10.48 -8.21 2.60
C SER A 566 11.74 -8.47 1.77
N THR A 567 12.89 -8.66 2.42
CA THR A 567 14.14 -9.03 1.74
C THR A 567 14.07 -10.42 1.12
N ILE A 568 13.46 -11.40 1.80
CA ILE A 568 13.19 -12.72 1.21
C ILE A 568 12.34 -12.57 -0.05
N ARG A 569 11.24 -11.80 0.00
CA ARG A 569 10.40 -11.52 -1.17
C ARG A 569 11.19 -10.84 -2.30
N ALA A 570 12.08 -9.91 -1.98
CA ALA A 570 12.95 -9.27 -2.96
C ALA A 570 13.88 -10.27 -3.66
N ILE A 571 14.52 -11.17 -2.89
CA ILE A 571 15.38 -12.22 -3.43
C ILE A 571 14.60 -13.19 -4.31
N VAL A 572 13.41 -13.62 -3.87
CA VAL A 572 12.52 -14.50 -4.65
C VAL A 572 12.13 -13.82 -5.96
N ALA A 573 11.67 -12.57 -5.90
CA ALA A 573 11.24 -11.79 -7.06
C ALA A 573 12.37 -11.58 -8.06
N GLU A 574 13.56 -11.13 -7.62
CA GLU A 574 14.71 -10.93 -8.50
C GLU A 574 15.25 -12.25 -9.06
N SER A 575 15.27 -13.34 -8.28
CA SER A 575 15.66 -14.67 -8.76
C SER A 575 14.80 -15.11 -9.94
N ARG A 576 13.47 -15.00 -9.78
CA ARG A 576 12.49 -15.36 -10.83
C ARG A 576 12.64 -14.47 -12.06
N LYS A 577 12.75 -13.15 -11.85
CA LYS A 577 12.98 -12.16 -12.90
C LYS A 577 14.25 -12.46 -13.71
N GLN A 578 15.30 -12.96 -13.08
CA GLN A 578 16.54 -13.33 -13.76
C GLN A 578 16.56 -14.76 -14.33
N GLY A 579 15.44 -15.48 -14.29
CA GLY A 579 15.29 -16.78 -14.96
C GLY A 579 15.46 -18.01 -14.06
N PHE A 580 15.57 -17.85 -12.74
CA PHE A 580 15.46 -18.97 -11.80
C PHE A 580 13.99 -19.29 -11.51
N SER A 581 13.34 -19.99 -12.43
CA SER A 581 11.90 -20.27 -12.35
C SER A 581 11.54 -21.46 -11.45
N LEU A 582 12.52 -22.26 -11.03
CA LEU A 582 12.28 -23.44 -10.19
C LEU A 582 12.36 -23.07 -8.70
N ASN A 583 11.38 -23.50 -7.91
CA ASN A 583 11.42 -23.32 -6.45
C ASN A 583 12.68 -23.95 -5.84
N THR A 584 13.20 -25.05 -6.40
CA THR A 584 14.47 -25.65 -5.97
C THR A 584 15.66 -24.69 -6.11
N GLN A 585 15.74 -23.93 -7.20
CA GLN A 585 16.81 -22.95 -7.41
C GLN A 585 16.68 -21.78 -6.43
N VAL A 586 15.47 -21.22 -6.30
CA VAL A 586 15.20 -20.11 -5.38
C VAL A 586 15.45 -20.50 -3.92
N ALA A 587 15.05 -21.71 -3.53
CA ALA A 587 15.30 -22.25 -2.20
C ALA A 587 16.80 -22.31 -1.87
N TYR A 588 17.63 -22.73 -2.83
CA TYR A 588 19.07 -22.79 -2.64
C TYR A 588 19.72 -21.40 -2.50
N ILE A 589 19.23 -20.42 -3.26
CA ILE A 589 19.68 -19.03 -3.15
C ILE A 589 19.35 -18.49 -1.75
N LEU A 590 18.10 -18.65 -1.28
CA LEU A 590 17.68 -18.22 0.06
C LEU A 590 18.48 -18.90 1.17
N ALA A 591 18.74 -20.21 1.03
CA ALA A 591 19.55 -20.98 1.97
C ALA A 591 20.99 -20.44 2.07
N THR A 592 21.57 -20.05 0.94
CA THR A 592 22.88 -19.42 0.90
C THR A 592 22.85 -18.08 1.65
N VAL A 593 21.89 -17.19 1.35
CA VAL A 593 21.78 -15.90 2.05
C VAL A 593 21.58 -16.10 3.55
N LYS A 594 20.72 -17.04 3.97
CA LYS A 594 20.53 -17.38 5.37
C LYS A 594 21.86 -17.74 6.05
N ARG A 595 22.68 -18.56 5.41
CA ARG A 595 23.97 -18.97 5.96
C ARG A 595 24.95 -17.79 6.03
N GLU A 596 25.09 -17.05 4.94
CA GLU A 596 26.10 -15.99 4.81
C GLU A 596 25.77 -14.74 5.65
N THR A 597 24.49 -14.52 5.99
CA THR A 597 24.04 -13.36 6.77
C THR A 597 23.63 -13.69 8.20
N GLY A 598 23.80 -14.94 8.65
CA GLY A 598 23.36 -15.38 9.97
C GLY A 598 21.84 -15.28 10.19
N ASP A 599 21.06 -15.60 9.15
CA ASP A 599 19.59 -15.53 9.10
C ASP A 599 18.97 -14.13 9.24
N THR A 600 19.80 -13.08 9.25
CA THR A 600 19.30 -11.70 9.31
C THR A 600 18.69 -11.23 8.00
N PHE A 601 19.11 -11.82 6.86
CA PHE A 601 18.80 -11.33 5.52
C PHE A 601 19.13 -9.84 5.36
N ARG A 602 20.22 -9.40 5.97
CA ARG A 602 20.82 -8.08 5.74
C ARG A 602 22.19 -8.25 5.10
N PRO A 603 22.62 -7.36 4.19
CA PRO A 603 24.01 -7.30 3.76
C PRO A 603 24.92 -7.09 4.98
N VAL A 604 25.90 -7.97 5.18
CA VAL A 604 26.82 -7.92 6.35
C VAL A 604 28.28 -7.89 5.92
N ARG A 605 29.15 -7.40 6.80
CA ARG A 605 30.60 -7.54 6.66
C ARG A 605 31.07 -8.83 7.31
N GLU A 606 32.06 -9.47 6.70
CA GLU A 606 32.72 -10.65 7.27
C GLU A 606 33.23 -10.33 8.69
N GLY A 607 32.95 -11.25 9.62
CA GLY A 607 33.29 -11.08 11.04
C GLY A 607 32.26 -10.31 11.87
N ASP A 608 31.14 -9.85 11.30
CA ASP A 608 30.02 -9.28 12.06
C ASP A 608 28.97 -10.37 12.36
N TRP A 609 28.40 -10.35 13.56
CA TRP A 609 27.26 -11.19 13.94
C TRP A 609 26.38 -10.48 14.97
N VAL A 610 25.24 -11.07 15.34
CA VAL A 610 24.30 -10.44 16.27
C VAL A 610 24.99 -10.10 17.60
N GLY A 611 25.08 -8.79 17.90
CA GLY A 611 25.72 -8.27 19.11
C GLY A 611 27.24 -8.09 19.02
N HIS A 612 27.86 -8.28 17.85
CA HIS A 612 29.30 -8.11 17.66
C HIS A 612 29.65 -7.48 16.30
N THR A 613 30.58 -6.54 16.32
CA THR A 613 31.14 -5.92 15.11
C THR A 613 32.65 -6.01 15.18
N SER A 614 33.27 -6.64 14.18
CA SER A 614 34.72 -6.71 14.09
C SER A 614 35.31 -5.35 13.73
N THR A 615 36.46 -4.99 14.33
CA THR A 615 37.18 -3.76 13.98
C THR A 615 37.87 -3.91 12.63
N ASP A 616 38.13 -2.79 11.95
CA ASP A 616 38.82 -2.83 10.66
C ASP A 616 40.28 -3.32 10.79
N ASP A 617 40.95 -2.96 11.88
CA ASP A 617 42.29 -3.48 12.21
C ASP A 617 42.29 -5.01 12.34
N TYR A 618 41.27 -5.58 13.00
CA TYR A 618 41.12 -7.03 13.09
C TYR A 618 41.01 -7.65 11.69
N ARG A 619 40.19 -7.07 10.80
CA ARG A 619 40.04 -7.56 9.42
C ARG A 619 41.35 -7.45 8.65
N ARG A 620 42.08 -6.35 8.81
CA ARG A 620 43.38 -6.11 8.16
C ARG A 620 44.42 -7.16 8.55
N THR A 621 44.46 -7.57 9.82
CA THR A 621 45.47 -8.53 10.29
C THR A 621 45.06 -9.99 10.09
N HIS A 622 43.77 -10.30 10.00
CA HIS A 622 43.27 -11.69 9.94
C HIS A 622 42.83 -12.14 8.53
N TYR A 623 42.48 -11.22 7.64
CA TYR A 623 42.01 -11.57 6.30
C TYR A 623 43.05 -11.28 5.22
N ARG A 624 43.56 -12.34 4.59
CA ARG A 624 44.58 -12.29 3.53
C ARG A 624 44.18 -11.48 2.29
N TYR A 625 42.90 -11.21 2.12
CA TYR A 625 42.30 -10.50 1.00
C TYR A 625 41.82 -9.09 1.39
N TYR A 626 42.21 -8.57 2.56
CA TYR A 626 41.93 -7.19 2.93
C TYR A 626 42.46 -6.20 1.85
N PRO A 627 41.70 -5.15 1.47
CA PRO A 627 40.41 -4.71 2.02
C PRO A 627 39.16 -5.42 1.45
N TYR A 628 39.33 -6.36 0.53
CA TYR A 628 38.28 -7.07 -0.20
C TYR A 628 37.79 -8.33 0.52
N TYR A 629 37.54 -8.21 1.83
CA TYR A 629 36.88 -9.23 2.63
C TYR A 629 35.38 -9.34 2.30
N GLY A 630 34.74 -10.40 2.81
CA GLY A 630 33.36 -10.74 2.54
C GLY A 630 32.38 -9.61 2.85
N ARG A 631 31.52 -9.28 1.87
CA ARG A 631 30.42 -8.31 2.04
C ARG A 631 29.14 -8.77 1.34
N GLY A 632 28.00 -8.21 1.76
CA GLY A 632 26.73 -8.42 1.08
C GLY A 632 26.05 -9.76 1.41
N PHE A 633 25.01 -10.10 0.65
CA PHE A 633 24.21 -11.31 0.84
C PHE A 633 24.98 -12.62 0.59
N VAL A 634 26.06 -12.56 -0.20
CA VAL A 634 26.82 -13.74 -0.64
C VAL A 634 28.29 -13.72 -0.18
N GLN A 635 28.67 -12.74 0.65
CA GLN A 635 30.05 -12.55 1.13
C GLN A 635 31.07 -12.48 -0.02
N ILE A 636 30.85 -11.57 -0.99
CA ILE A 636 31.79 -11.34 -2.10
C ILE A 636 33.18 -10.98 -1.55
N THR A 637 34.20 -11.69 -2.02
CA THR A 637 35.58 -11.64 -1.52
C THR A 637 36.56 -11.56 -2.69
N TRP A 638 37.77 -11.06 -2.46
CA TRP A 638 38.87 -10.89 -3.43
C TRP A 638 38.71 -9.74 -4.43
N ASP A 639 39.81 -9.04 -4.69
CA ASP A 639 39.84 -7.84 -5.53
C ASP A 639 39.31 -8.08 -6.95
N TYR A 640 39.61 -9.24 -7.55
CA TYR A 640 39.15 -9.58 -8.90
C TYR A 640 37.62 -9.68 -9.00
N ASN A 641 36.92 -10.14 -7.95
CA ASN A 641 35.46 -10.17 -7.94
C ASN A 641 34.89 -8.75 -7.83
N TYR A 642 35.47 -7.91 -6.97
CA TYR A 642 35.08 -6.50 -6.87
C TYR A 642 35.31 -5.74 -8.18
N ARG A 643 36.43 -5.99 -8.89
CA ARG A 643 36.68 -5.44 -10.23
C ARG A 643 35.64 -5.90 -11.25
N ALA A 644 35.37 -7.20 -11.31
CA ALA A 644 34.38 -7.76 -12.24
C ALA A 644 32.99 -7.14 -12.04
N TYR A 645 32.55 -6.95 -10.80
CA TYR A 645 31.28 -6.29 -10.51
C TYR A 645 31.33 -4.77 -10.67
N SER A 646 32.49 -4.14 -10.49
CA SER A 646 32.66 -2.72 -10.78
C SER A 646 32.41 -2.43 -12.26
N GLU A 647 32.96 -3.27 -13.14
CA GLU A 647 32.75 -3.18 -14.59
C GLU A 647 31.30 -3.43 -14.97
N LYS A 648 30.65 -4.46 -14.39
CA LYS A 648 29.24 -4.79 -14.68
C LYS A 648 28.27 -3.70 -14.25
N LEU A 649 28.52 -3.05 -13.12
CA LEU A 649 27.61 -2.07 -12.53
C LEU A 649 27.94 -0.63 -12.94
N GLY A 650 29.14 -0.36 -13.48
CA GLY A 650 29.62 1.00 -13.70
C GLY A 650 29.85 1.78 -12.40
N ILE A 651 30.08 1.07 -11.29
CA ILE A 651 30.30 1.63 -9.96
C ILE A 651 31.68 1.19 -9.49
N ASP A 652 32.53 2.11 -9.03
CA ASP A 652 33.83 1.72 -8.48
C ASP A 652 33.66 1.09 -7.09
N LEU A 653 33.63 -0.25 -7.05
CA LEU A 653 33.59 -1.07 -5.84
C LEU A 653 35.01 -1.41 -5.34
N VAL A 654 36.04 -1.11 -6.13
CA VAL A 654 37.43 -1.38 -5.75
C VAL A 654 37.92 -0.26 -4.83
N ALA A 655 37.64 1.00 -5.21
CA ALA A 655 37.93 2.16 -4.39
C ALA A 655 37.02 2.25 -3.16
N ASP A 656 35.76 1.79 -3.27
CA ASP A 656 34.79 1.78 -2.17
C ASP A 656 34.06 0.43 -2.05
N PRO A 657 34.71 -0.59 -1.44
CA PRO A 657 34.13 -1.93 -1.28
C PRO A 657 32.84 -1.97 -0.46
N ASP A 658 32.63 -1.00 0.45
CA ASP A 658 31.47 -0.97 1.33
C ASP A 658 30.15 -0.68 0.59
N LYS A 659 30.20 -0.18 -0.66
CA LYS A 659 29.02 -0.09 -1.53
C LYS A 659 28.33 -1.44 -1.76
N THR A 660 29.03 -2.55 -1.62
CA THR A 660 28.43 -3.90 -1.71
C THR A 660 27.53 -4.26 -0.52
N LEU A 661 27.45 -3.40 0.50
CA LEU A 661 26.48 -3.49 1.59
C LEU A 661 25.15 -2.80 1.26
N ASP A 662 25.09 -2.04 0.17
CA ASP A 662 23.81 -1.62 -0.39
C ASP A 662 23.02 -2.87 -0.82
N PRO A 663 21.77 -3.03 -0.38
CA PRO A 663 21.02 -4.25 -0.62
C PRO A 663 20.65 -4.48 -2.09
N TYR A 664 20.56 -3.44 -2.92
CA TYR A 664 20.35 -3.61 -4.37
C TYR A 664 21.60 -4.14 -5.05
N ILE A 665 22.76 -3.58 -4.71
CA ILE A 665 24.06 -4.06 -5.22
C ILE A 665 24.30 -5.49 -4.75
N ALA A 666 24.06 -5.78 -3.47
CA ALA A 666 24.21 -7.12 -2.90
C ALA A 666 23.27 -8.14 -3.57
N LEU A 667 22.02 -7.75 -3.83
CA LEU A 667 21.03 -8.60 -4.50
C LEU A 667 21.45 -8.90 -5.95
N PHE A 668 21.90 -7.88 -6.69
CA PHE A 668 22.41 -8.07 -8.05
C PHE A 668 23.60 -9.04 -8.06
N ILE A 669 24.59 -8.83 -7.20
CA ILE A 669 25.78 -9.69 -7.09
C ILE A 669 25.40 -11.13 -6.76
N LEU A 670 24.47 -11.33 -5.82
CA LEU A 670 23.98 -12.66 -5.43
C LEU A 670 23.40 -13.41 -6.65
N ILE A 671 22.45 -12.80 -7.35
CA ILE A 671 21.69 -13.46 -8.42
C ILE A 671 22.56 -13.65 -9.68
N ASP A 672 23.30 -12.61 -10.08
CA ASP A 672 24.23 -12.69 -11.21
C ASP A 672 25.34 -13.72 -10.94
N GLY A 673 25.85 -13.79 -9.71
CA GLY A 673 26.88 -14.74 -9.30
C GLY A 673 26.44 -16.19 -9.48
N PHE A 674 25.23 -16.54 -9.05
CA PHE A 674 24.66 -17.87 -9.27
C PHE A 674 24.35 -18.16 -10.74
N LYS A 675 23.89 -17.16 -11.49
CA LYS A 675 23.46 -17.32 -12.88
C LYS A 675 24.65 -17.51 -13.82
N ASN A 676 25.68 -16.72 -13.61
CA ASN A 676 26.84 -16.65 -14.51
C ASN A 676 28.07 -17.37 -13.95
N GLY A 677 28.03 -17.84 -12.71
CA GLY A 677 29.11 -18.57 -12.06
C GLY A 677 30.34 -17.71 -11.82
N VAL A 678 30.16 -16.43 -11.51
CA VAL A 678 31.24 -15.43 -11.47
C VAL A 678 32.31 -15.78 -10.44
N PHE A 679 31.94 -16.38 -9.30
CA PHE A 679 32.86 -16.60 -8.19
C PHE A 679 33.82 -17.79 -8.40
N THR A 680 33.35 -18.88 -9.02
CA THR A 680 34.09 -20.15 -9.11
C THR A 680 34.09 -20.77 -10.52
N GLY A 681 33.40 -20.15 -11.47
CA GLY A 681 33.12 -20.71 -12.79
C GLY A 681 31.98 -21.74 -12.80
N LYS A 682 31.31 -21.99 -11.66
CA LYS A 682 30.18 -22.93 -11.55
C LYS A 682 28.86 -22.20 -11.41
N LYS A 683 27.87 -22.60 -12.21
CA LYS A 683 26.52 -22.02 -12.21
C LYS A 683 25.57 -22.86 -11.36
N LEU A 684 24.52 -22.25 -10.84
CA LEU A 684 23.50 -22.99 -10.09
C LEU A 684 22.85 -24.09 -10.94
N THR A 685 22.66 -23.83 -12.24
CA THR A 685 22.09 -24.79 -13.20
C THR A 685 22.94 -26.04 -13.43
N ASP A 686 24.23 -26.02 -13.06
CA ASP A 686 25.10 -27.21 -13.13
C ASP A 686 24.71 -28.27 -12.08
N TYR A 687 24.00 -27.84 -11.02
CA TYR A 687 23.62 -28.65 -9.87
C TYR A 687 22.12 -28.76 -9.67
N VAL A 688 21.37 -27.70 -9.99
CA VAL A 688 19.93 -27.61 -9.79
C VAL A 688 19.24 -27.18 -11.09
N SER A 689 18.52 -28.10 -11.70
CA SER A 689 17.78 -27.96 -12.97
C SER A 689 16.41 -28.64 -12.87
N THR A 690 15.66 -28.69 -13.97
CA THR A 690 14.36 -29.37 -14.05
C THR A 690 14.45 -30.88 -13.82
N THR A 691 15.63 -31.48 -14.03
CA THR A 691 15.84 -32.93 -13.96
C THR A 691 16.81 -33.36 -12.85
N LYS A 692 17.43 -32.40 -12.16
CA LYS A 692 18.46 -32.65 -11.15
C LYS A 692 18.34 -31.65 -10.01
N THR A 693 18.37 -32.12 -8.77
CA THR A 693 18.45 -31.25 -7.58
C THR A 693 19.56 -31.74 -6.68
N ASP A 694 20.73 -31.10 -6.75
CA ASP A 694 21.91 -31.42 -5.94
C ASP A 694 22.34 -30.22 -5.09
N PHE A 695 21.59 -29.95 -4.03
CA PHE A 695 21.87 -28.83 -3.13
C PHE A 695 23.22 -28.94 -2.42
N TYR A 696 23.69 -30.16 -2.14
CA TYR A 696 24.97 -30.35 -1.48
C TYR A 696 26.12 -29.82 -2.36
N HIS A 697 26.20 -30.27 -3.61
CA HIS A 697 27.27 -29.84 -4.50
C HIS A 697 27.06 -28.44 -5.09
N ALA A 698 25.84 -27.89 -5.04
CA ALA A 698 25.56 -26.51 -5.43
C ALA A 698 26.39 -25.48 -4.63
N ARG A 699 26.97 -25.84 -3.47
CA ARG A 699 27.86 -24.95 -2.70
C ARG A 699 29.06 -24.48 -3.51
N ARG A 700 29.45 -25.29 -4.50
CA ARG A 700 30.50 -25.02 -5.48
C ARG A 700 30.30 -23.75 -6.31
N CYS A 701 29.09 -23.20 -6.36
CA CYS A 701 28.84 -21.90 -7.00
C CYS A 701 29.49 -20.73 -6.25
N ILE A 702 29.63 -20.84 -4.92
CA ILE A 702 30.12 -19.75 -4.07
C ILE A 702 31.49 -20.08 -3.46
N ASN A 703 31.65 -21.29 -2.92
CA ASN A 703 32.88 -21.73 -2.24
C ASN A 703 33.10 -23.23 -2.52
N GLY A 704 34.00 -23.93 -1.80
CA GLY A 704 34.16 -25.39 -1.90
C GLY A 704 32.94 -26.18 -1.43
N LEU A 705 33.11 -27.08 -0.47
CA LEU A 705 32.00 -27.79 0.19
C LEU A 705 31.79 -27.35 1.64
N ASP A 706 32.41 -26.25 2.04
CA ASP A 706 32.29 -25.71 3.37
C ASP A 706 30.82 -25.35 3.68
N HIS A 707 30.34 -25.87 4.82
CA HIS A 707 28.94 -25.80 5.26
C HIS A 707 27.87 -26.34 4.28
N ALA A 708 28.26 -27.15 3.29
CA ALA A 708 27.34 -27.67 2.27
C ALA A 708 26.12 -28.42 2.86
N GLU A 709 26.34 -29.26 3.88
CA GLU A 709 25.26 -30.03 4.52
C GLU A 709 24.23 -29.12 5.21
N GLN A 710 24.70 -28.08 5.87
CA GLN A 710 23.82 -27.14 6.56
C GLN A 710 23.01 -26.30 5.56
N ILE A 711 23.66 -25.80 4.51
CA ILE A 711 22.99 -25.04 3.45
C ILE A 711 21.97 -25.91 2.74
N LYS A 712 22.30 -27.18 2.46
CA LYS A 712 21.33 -28.15 1.95
C LYS A 712 20.11 -28.26 2.86
N SER A 713 20.30 -28.43 4.16
CA SER A 713 19.19 -28.52 5.12
C SER A 713 18.32 -27.23 5.13
N PHE A 714 18.94 -26.05 5.02
CA PHE A 714 18.19 -24.81 4.86
C PHE A 714 17.41 -24.76 3.54
N ALA A 715 18.00 -25.23 2.43
CA ALA A 715 17.36 -25.26 1.13
C ALA A 715 16.13 -26.19 1.14
N ASP A 716 16.22 -27.36 1.77
CA ASP A 716 15.09 -28.29 1.91
C ASP A 716 13.90 -27.64 2.67
N ASN A 717 14.20 -26.84 3.70
CA ASN A 717 13.17 -26.08 4.44
C ASN A 717 12.56 -24.96 3.59
N PHE A 718 13.38 -24.14 2.92
CA PHE A 718 12.87 -23.07 2.06
C PHE A 718 12.06 -23.61 0.88
N LEU A 719 12.44 -24.76 0.32
CA LEU A 719 11.70 -25.41 -0.75
C LEU A 719 10.29 -25.79 -0.28
N SER A 720 10.18 -26.41 0.90
CA SER A 720 8.89 -26.80 1.48
C SER A 720 7.95 -25.60 1.63
N ASN A 721 8.48 -24.46 2.11
CA ASN A 721 7.70 -23.23 2.27
C ASN A 721 7.31 -22.59 0.93
N LEU A 722 8.23 -22.54 -0.04
CA LEU A 722 7.95 -22.02 -1.38
C LEU A 722 6.89 -22.85 -2.12
N ASP A 723 6.91 -24.17 -1.96
CA ASP A 723 5.91 -25.09 -2.51
C ASP A 723 4.55 -24.95 -1.82
N ALA A 724 4.54 -24.56 -0.54
CA ALA A 724 3.32 -24.20 0.20
C ALA A 724 2.78 -22.80 -0.16
N GLY A 725 3.45 -22.05 -1.04
CA GLY A 725 3.02 -20.73 -1.48
C GLY A 725 3.50 -19.57 -0.60
N GLU A 726 4.41 -19.81 0.35
CA GLU A 726 5.00 -18.72 1.13
C GLU A 726 5.91 -17.84 0.27
N TRP A 727 5.88 -16.53 0.52
CA TRP A 727 6.71 -15.51 -0.14
C TRP A 727 6.59 -15.42 -1.68
N GLN A 728 5.51 -15.98 -2.25
CA GLN A 728 5.24 -15.97 -3.69
C GLN A 728 4.65 -14.68 -4.24
#